data_AF-A8T6S3-F1
#
_entry.id   AF-A8T6S3-F1
#
_cell.length_a   1.000
_cell.length_b   1.000
_cell.length_c   1.000
_cell.angle_alpha   90.00
_cell.angle_beta   90.00
_cell.angle_gamma   90.00
#
_symmetry.space_group_name_H-M   'P 1'
#
loop_
_entity.id
_entity.type
_entity.pdbx_description
1 polymer ?
#
loop_
_entity_poly.entity_id
_entity_poly.type
_entity_poly.pdbx_seq_one_letter_code
_entity_poly.pdbx_strand_id
1 'polypeptide(L)'
;MQQSEILSLAERLIPVYGADDFDFILGQLTEGEPPSAKILVKMELNRVMAPCKKSIDLRGRVKGECREYLLDGISHWLDDVAFNAYHKNLKKYGGYTDGVWEALVNTRNNFRVMSKNNDKNEERSLTDPNSPFLAEPVHLGYDLKRQEKRLKVQSQVEIVCSKEQVIHGLSIDLSCSGAKFKVPSAFKYSLGEIIQVTFTEFASQSQITGVEKPITYRVLAVEDCFENDAIRYLRTVRLTETNIISRVIDEALSSTTKRARHDNQDKIIRARTRGYEHIALKHTGNLPLFFEGYDLKLAILTPNNQKIWQYWHDERNQQTFGSLFNPERMASLITPGARGATNVLYSFTHEHEDRTYFYSMLRPEATREQRQLFWHLGAKRNSWRAFRISIFELSEQEKNDLAAFSSELAESSQKLTHVGILQEIADEKSGQDYLLTEKPRVPTNTLNAFRHLRKVIGSPKGIYFDAQSRRKEPRYQFKTPLELDINNTKITGFTLDISKRGLGLKLNEPTALRLGQEVQINFRELQLYNTKLPLSNVPYRVIRVSPDGRGIQLVIDEQSKTMCVIAFFNSIIDHNQGKLIPQEEMLPSNALLERLHSMLLSRMPSTPIFISRCNTSSLKTPVIGINFPLMKHIELYARLGHDRQYSLEPLFKSRSNTLIAEPIKRIDGAQARHQDLYISVNKVGHKITALESKLQQDFANVKERIQFIKKARMMGELYAIRISTAPIFDPMTSLLHRDLSDLTQFGVHQASKLEKELTALVGYSEFEDITEEVIIRLELTE
;
A
#
# COMPACT_ATOMS: atom_id res chain seq x y z
N MET A 1 -24.54 3.92 -56.55
CA MET A 1 -23.79 3.31 -55.44
C MET A 1 -22.40 3.92 -55.28
N GLN A 2 -22.06 4.34 -54.06
CA GLN A 2 -20.69 4.71 -53.67
C GLN A 2 -19.84 3.44 -53.46
N GLN A 3 -18.51 3.56 -53.54
CA GLN A 3 -17.60 2.42 -53.37
C GLN A 3 -17.74 1.72 -52.02
N SER A 4 -18.09 2.45 -50.95
CA SER A 4 -18.36 1.92 -49.61
C SER A 4 -19.58 0.99 -49.56
N GLU A 5 -20.62 1.28 -50.32
CA GLU A 5 -21.84 0.48 -50.41
C GLU A 5 -21.58 -0.83 -51.16
N ILE A 6 -20.76 -0.79 -52.23
CA ILE A 6 -20.33 -1.99 -52.98
C ILE A 6 -19.58 -2.95 -52.06
N LEU A 7 -18.63 -2.43 -51.27
CA LEU A 7 -17.84 -3.23 -50.33
C LEU A 7 -18.71 -3.87 -49.24
N SER A 8 -19.68 -3.13 -48.69
CA SER A 8 -20.60 -3.64 -47.66
C SER A 8 -21.51 -4.76 -48.19
N LEU A 9 -22.02 -4.61 -49.41
CA LEU A 9 -22.82 -5.62 -50.09
C LEU A 9 -22.02 -6.89 -50.39
N ALA A 10 -20.79 -6.75 -50.90
CA ALA A 10 -19.89 -7.88 -51.11
C ALA A 10 -19.58 -8.61 -49.79
N GLU A 11 -19.35 -7.88 -48.69
CA GLU A 11 -19.03 -8.51 -47.40
C GLU A 11 -20.18 -9.37 -46.84
N ARG A 12 -21.43 -8.96 -47.05
CA ARG A 12 -22.63 -9.72 -46.63
C ARG A 12 -22.83 -11.02 -47.41
N LEU A 13 -22.28 -11.11 -48.62
CA LEU A 13 -22.42 -12.25 -49.53
C LEU A 13 -21.34 -13.33 -49.35
N ILE A 14 -20.26 -13.05 -48.59
CA ILE A 14 -19.17 -13.99 -48.32
C ILE A 14 -19.66 -15.37 -47.80
N PRO A 15 -20.59 -15.47 -46.83
CA PRO A 15 -21.02 -16.76 -46.29
C PRO A 15 -21.76 -17.65 -47.28
N VAL A 16 -22.32 -17.07 -48.35
CA VAL A 16 -23.16 -17.75 -49.35
C VAL A 16 -22.40 -17.91 -50.67
N TYR A 17 -21.12 -17.57 -50.69
CA TYR A 17 -20.28 -17.66 -51.87
C TYR A 17 -20.08 -19.13 -52.27
N GLY A 18 -20.53 -19.49 -53.48
CA GLY A 18 -20.46 -20.86 -53.99
C GLY A 18 -21.67 -21.74 -53.66
N ALA A 19 -22.72 -21.20 -53.02
CA ALA A 19 -23.99 -21.89 -52.83
C ALA A 19 -24.88 -21.80 -54.09
N ASP A 20 -25.75 -22.79 -54.30
CA ASP A 20 -26.62 -22.89 -55.48
C ASP A 20 -27.62 -21.72 -55.61
N ASP A 21 -27.95 -21.06 -54.49
CA ASP A 21 -28.87 -19.92 -54.39
C ASP A 21 -28.18 -18.54 -54.44
N PHE A 22 -26.87 -18.50 -54.69
CA PHE A 22 -26.08 -17.27 -54.68
C PHE A 22 -26.62 -16.18 -55.62
N ASP A 23 -26.94 -16.52 -56.87
CA ASP A 23 -27.40 -15.53 -57.86
C ASP A 23 -28.81 -14.97 -57.53
N PHE A 24 -29.62 -15.73 -56.77
CA PHE A 24 -30.92 -15.29 -56.24
C PHE A 24 -30.74 -14.28 -55.11
N ILE A 25 -29.87 -14.58 -54.14
CA ILE A 25 -29.58 -13.68 -53.00
C ILE A 25 -28.88 -12.41 -53.45
N LEU A 26 -27.94 -12.51 -54.41
CA LEU A 26 -27.32 -11.36 -55.05
C LEU A 26 -28.38 -10.51 -55.77
N GLY A 27 -29.36 -11.14 -56.43
CA GLY A 27 -30.49 -10.47 -57.08
C GLY A 27 -31.32 -9.64 -56.10
N GLN A 28 -31.73 -10.23 -54.97
CA GLN A 28 -32.48 -9.53 -53.92
C GLN A 28 -31.70 -8.38 -53.29
N LEU A 29 -30.40 -8.55 -53.03
CA LEU A 29 -29.58 -7.52 -52.37
C LEU A 29 -29.24 -6.33 -53.27
N THR A 30 -29.36 -6.50 -54.59
CA THR A 30 -29.14 -5.43 -55.59
C THR A 30 -30.44 -4.95 -56.26
N GLU A 31 -31.60 -5.30 -55.70
CA GLU A 31 -32.90 -4.92 -56.26
C GLU A 31 -33.10 -3.39 -56.21
N GLY A 32 -33.37 -2.78 -57.36
CA GLY A 32 -33.49 -1.32 -57.50
C GLY A 32 -32.19 -0.57 -57.83
N GLU A 33 -31.04 -1.24 -57.84
CA GLU A 33 -29.75 -0.65 -58.24
C GLU A 33 -29.46 -0.85 -59.74
N PRO A 34 -28.60 -0.02 -60.37
CA PRO A 34 -28.26 -0.17 -61.78
C PRO A 34 -27.51 -1.51 -62.06
N PRO A 35 -27.66 -2.11 -63.25
CA PRO A 35 -27.03 -3.40 -63.60
C PRO A 35 -25.50 -3.44 -63.39
N SER A 36 -24.83 -2.30 -63.51
CA SER A 36 -23.40 -2.14 -63.25
C SER A 36 -23.03 -2.42 -61.79
N ALA A 37 -23.91 -2.16 -60.82
CA ALA A 37 -23.67 -2.42 -59.40
C ALA A 37 -23.57 -3.92 -59.11
N LYS A 38 -24.43 -4.74 -59.72
CA LYS A 38 -24.39 -6.22 -59.60
C LYS A 38 -23.06 -6.79 -60.10
N ILE A 39 -22.55 -6.25 -61.21
CA ILE A 39 -21.26 -6.65 -61.79
C ILE A 39 -20.11 -6.26 -60.86
N LEU A 40 -20.11 -5.02 -60.34
CA LEU A 40 -19.08 -4.52 -59.44
C LEU A 40 -19.02 -5.31 -58.12
N VAL A 41 -20.17 -5.65 -57.54
CA VAL A 41 -20.26 -6.51 -56.33
C VAL A 41 -19.70 -7.90 -56.61
N LYS A 42 -20.05 -8.51 -57.75
CA LYS A 42 -19.54 -9.85 -58.15
C LYS A 42 -18.03 -9.83 -58.40
N MET A 43 -17.50 -8.78 -59.03
CA MET A 43 -16.07 -8.60 -59.24
C MET A 43 -15.32 -8.45 -57.92
N GLU A 44 -15.84 -7.65 -56.98
CA GLU A 44 -15.20 -7.46 -55.68
C GLU A 44 -15.25 -8.73 -54.83
N LEU A 45 -16.38 -9.46 -54.85
CA LEU A 45 -16.49 -10.73 -54.14
C LEU A 45 -15.52 -11.78 -54.67
N ASN A 46 -15.39 -11.92 -55.99
CA ASN A 46 -14.43 -12.83 -56.61
C ASN A 46 -12.98 -12.48 -56.26
N ARG A 47 -12.66 -11.19 -56.18
CA ARG A 47 -11.34 -10.69 -55.79
C ARG A 47 -11.01 -11.08 -54.35
N VAL A 48 -11.92 -10.83 -53.42
CA VAL A 48 -11.74 -11.07 -51.98
C VAL A 48 -11.72 -12.58 -51.65
N MET A 49 -12.44 -13.41 -52.42
CA MET A 49 -12.46 -14.87 -52.26
C MET A 49 -11.33 -15.61 -53.01
N ALA A 50 -10.52 -14.91 -53.82
CA ALA A 50 -9.42 -15.53 -54.55
C ALA A 50 -8.32 -16.07 -53.60
N PRO A 51 -7.75 -17.27 -53.84
CA PRO A 51 -6.68 -17.83 -53.02
C PRO A 51 -5.45 -16.90 -52.96
N CYS A 52 -4.92 -16.65 -51.76
CA CYS A 52 -3.75 -15.82 -51.57
C CYS A 52 -2.50 -16.67 -51.32
N LYS A 53 -1.36 -16.25 -51.88
CA LYS A 53 -0.03 -16.86 -51.61
C LYS A 53 0.96 -15.88 -51.00
N LYS A 54 0.49 -14.69 -50.60
CA LYS A 54 1.36 -13.62 -50.11
C LYS A 54 1.69 -13.87 -48.64
N SER A 55 2.98 -13.80 -48.28
CA SER A 55 3.37 -13.73 -46.87
C SER A 55 3.02 -12.36 -46.28
N ILE A 56 2.94 -12.29 -44.96
CA ILE A 56 2.66 -11.05 -44.23
C ILE A 56 3.77 -10.85 -43.22
N ASP A 57 4.34 -9.64 -43.21
CA ASP A 57 5.27 -9.21 -42.17
C ASP A 57 4.78 -7.90 -41.55
N LEU A 58 4.36 -7.99 -40.29
CA LEU A 58 3.85 -6.87 -39.50
C LEU A 58 4.91 -6.25 -38.58
N ARG A 59 6.16 -6.76 -38.57
CA ARG A 59 7.23 -6.18 -37.74
C ARG A 59 7.42 -4.70 -38.07
N GLY A 60 7.40 -3.85 -37.04
CA GLY A 60 7.49 -2.39 -37.19
C GLY A 60 6.25 -1.72 -37.81
N ARG A 61 5.19 -2.46 -38.12
CA ARG A 61 3.93 -1.94 -38.69
C ARG A 61 2.75 -1.96 -37.71
N VAL A 62 2.87 -2.68 -36.60
CA VAL A 62 1.84 -2.80 -35.56
C VAL A 62 2.42 -2.49 -34.17
N LYS A 63 1.55 -2.06 -33.23
CA LYS A 63 1.93 -1.81 -31.83
C LYS A 63 2.24 -3.10 -31.05
N GLY A 64 1.93 -4.28 -31.58
CA GLY A 64 2.17 -5.59 -30.95
C GLY A 64 3.54 -6.21 -31.28
N GLU A 65 4.01 -7.12 -30.42
CA GLU A 65 5.19 -7.94 -30.71
C GLU A 65 4.86 -8.99 -31.78
N CYS A 66 5.55 -8.92 -32.92
CA CYS A 66 5.36 -9.87 -34.02
C CYS A 66 6.23 -11.12 -33.85
N ARG A 67 5.70 -12.27 -34.22
CA ARG A 67 6.35 -13.58 -34.17
C ARG A 67 6.13 -14.31 -35.49
N GLU A 68 7.05 -15.22 -35.80
CA GLU A 68 6.95 -16.08 -36.98
C GLU A 68 5.93 -17.20 -36.74
N TYR A 69 5.00 -17.37 -37.68
CA TYR A 69 3.98 -18.41 -37.72
C TYR A 69 3.98 -19.07 -39.09
N LEU A 70 3.98 -20.39 -39.12
CA LEU A 70 3.80 -21.16 -40.35
C LEU A 70 2.30 -21.45 -40.53
N LEU A 71 1.65 -20.77 -41.47
CA LEU A 71 0.21 -20.85 -41.72
C LEU A 71 -0.03 -21.14 -43.20
N ASP A 72 -0.85 -22.15 -43.52
CA ASP A 72 -1.08 -22.64 -44.89
C ASP A 72 0.21 -22.88 -45.71
N GLY A 73 1.27 -23.34 -45.05
CA GLY A 73 2.58 -23.59 -45.66
C GLY A 73 3.41 -22.35 -45.96
N ILE A 74 2.98 -21.17 -45.50
CA ILE A 74 3.64 -19.88 -45.70
C ILE A 74 4.10 -19.33 -44.34
N SER A 75 5.31 -18.79 -44.28
CA SER A 75 5.79 -18.10 -43.06
C SER A 75 5.26 -16.66 -43.00
N HIS A 76 4.61 -16.32 -41.88
CA HIS A 76 4.08 -14.99 -41.60
C HIS A 76 4.65 -14.44 -40.29
N TRP A 77 4.96 -13.15 -40.25
CA TRP A 77 5.29 -12.43 -39.03
C TRP A 77 4.07 -11.63 -38.54
N LEU A 78 3.34 -12.20 -37.59
CA LEU A 78 2.09 -11.64 -37.07
C LEU A 78 2.22 -11.32 -35.58
N ASP A 79 1.48 -10.32 -35.11
CA ASP A 79 1.28 -10.13 -33.68
C ASP A 79 0.05 -10.88 -33.18
N ASP A 80 -0.18 -10.89 -31.87
CA ASP A 80 -1.29 -11.63 -31.25
C ASP A 80 -2.67 -11.22 -31.84
N VAL A 81 -2.83 -9.96 -32.25
CA VAL A 81 -4.09 -9.44 -32.81
C VAL A 81 -4.30 -9.98 -34.23
N ALA A 82 -3.28 -9.88 -35.08
CA ALA A 82 -3.33 -10.38 -36.44
C ALA A 82 -3.45 -11.92 -36.47
N PHE A 83 -2.75 -12.62 -35.57
CA PHE A 83 -2.86 -14.07 -35.46
C PHE A 83 -4.30 -14.53 -35.14
N ASN A 84 -4.96 -13.87 -34.18
CA ASN A 84 -6.37 -14.17 -33.89
C ASN A 84 -7.31 -13.74 -35.02
N ALA A 85 -7.02 -12.63 -35.72
CA ALA A 85 -7.77 -12.22 -36.90
C ALA A 85 -7.65 -13.24 -38.04
N TYR A 86 -6.48 -13.86 -38.23
CA TYR A 86 -6.24 -14.90 -39.24
C TYR A 86 -7.20 -16.07 -39.00
N HIS A 87 -7.19 -16.66 -37.80
CA HIS A 87 -8.06 -17.81 -37.49
C HIS A 87 -9.55 -17.48 -37.57
N LYS A 88 -9.95 -16.27 -37.14
CA LYS A 88 -11.35 -15.81 -37.28
C LYS A 88 -11.77 -15.69 -38.74
N ASN A 89 -10.93 -15.09 -39.57
CA ASN A 89 -11.22 -14.87 -40.98
C ASN A 89 -11.12 -16.16 -41.79
N LEU A 90 -10.25 -17.10 -41.41
CA LEU A 90 -10.19 -18.41 -42.05
C LEU A 90 -11.55 -19.13 -42.00
N LYS A 91 -12.23 -19.07 -40.85
CA LYS A 91 -13.60 -19.60 -40.71
C LYS A 91 -14.63 -18.87 -41.58
N LYS A 92 -14.45 -17.56 -41.79
CA LYS A 92 -15.36 -16.72 -42.60
C LYS A 92 -15.17 -16.95 -44.11
N TYR A 93 -13.92 -17.07 -44.56
CA TYR A 93 -13.55 -17.14 -45.97
C TYR A 93 -13.30 -18.58 -46.47
N GLY A 94 -13.30 -19.58 -45.58
CA GLY A 94 -13.10 -21.00 -45.91
C GLY A 94 -11.65 -21.40 -46.20
N GLY A 95 -10.71 -20.44 -46.25
CA GLY A 95 -9.29 -20.65 -46.48
C GLY A 95 -8.53 -19.32 -46.54
N TYR A 96 -7.23 -19.36 -46.84
CA TYR A 96 -6.41 -18.15 -46.98
C TYR A 96 -6.63 -17.47 -48.35
N THR A 97 -7.44 -16.42 -48.34
CA THR A 97 -7.82 -15.63 -49.52
C THR A 97 -7.26 -14.20 -49.47
N ASP A 98 -7.34 -13.46 -50.58
CA ASP A 98 -6.93 -12.06 -50.62
C ASP A 98 -7.74 -11.21 -49.60
N GLY A 99 -8.98 -11.59 -49.28
CA GLY A 99 -9.77 -10.99 -48.20
C GLY A 99 -9.19 -11.22 -46.80
N VAL A 100 -8.65 -12.42 -46.52
CA VAL A 100 -7.95 -12.70 -45.26
C VAL A 100 -6.67 -11.87 -45.20
N TRP A 101 -5.92 -11.78 -46.29
CA TRP A 101 -4.70 -10.97 -46.36
C TRP A 101 -4.98 -9.47 -46.11
N GLU A 102 -6.03 -8.92 -46.73
CA GLU A 102 -6.42 -7.52 -46.52
C GLU A 102 -6.86 -7.23 -45.08
N ALA A 103 -7.60 -8.15 -44.47
CA ALA A 103 -8.02 -8.02 -43.09
C ALA A 103 -6.84 -8.04 -42.11
N LEU A 104 -5.79 -8.81 -42.41
CA LEU A 104 -4.58 -8.91 -41.59
C LEU A 104 -3.68 -7.68 -41.72
N VAL A 105 -3.51 -7.18 -42.94
CA VAL A 105 -2.73 -5.95 -43.19
C VAL A 105 -3.43 -4.73 -42.61
N ASN A 106 -4.77 -4.71 -42.54
CA ASN A 106 -5.55 -3.59 -41.99
C ASN A 106 -6.11 -3.88 -40.59
N THR A 107 -5.39 -4.65 -39.78
CA THR A 107 -5.71 -4.85 -38.36
C THR A 107 -5.75 -3.52 -37.61
N ARG A 108 -6.62 -3.45 -36.59
CA ARG A 108 -6.93 -2.20 -35.87
C ARG A 108 -5.71 -1.55 -35.19
N ASN A 109 -4.68 -2.33 -34.90
CA ASN A 109 -3.46 -1.92 -34.24
C ASN A 109 -2.29 -1.68 -35.22
N ASN A 110 -2.55 -1.66 -36.53
CA ASN A 110 -1.59 -1.23 -37.52
C ASN A 110 -1.40 0.29 -37.47
N PHE A 111 -0.15 0.75 -37.41
CA PHE A 111 0.20 2.17 -37.34
C PHE A 111 -0.43 3.00 -38.45
N ARG A 112 -0.61 2.45 -39.67
CA ARG A 112 -1.27 3.15 -40.78
C ARG A 112 -2.77 3.38 -40.52
N VAL A 113 -3.45 2.39 -39.95
CA VAL A 113 -4.87 2.46 -39.59
C VAL A 113 -5.06 3.35 -38.37
N MET A 114 -4.13 3.28 -37.42
CA MET A 114 -4.08 4.17 -36.26
C MET A 114 -3.85 5.62 -36.67
N SER A 115 -2.88 5.93 -37.54
CA SER A 115 -2.63 7.30 -38.04
C SER A 115 -3.83 7.89 -38.77
N LYS A 116 -4.50 7.13 -39.65
CA LYS A 116 -5.73 7.61 -40.32
C LYS A 116 -6.89 7.89 -39.37
N ASN A 117 -6.96 7.20 -38.23
CA ASN A 117 -7.93 7.50 -37.16
C ASN A 117 -7.43 8.58 -36.19
N ASN A 118 -6.10 8.80 -36.10
CA ASN A 118 -5.43 9.73 -35.19
C ASN A 118 -5.14 11.12 -35.78
N ASP A 119 -5.34 11.38 -37.07
CA ASP A 119 -5.24 12.72 -37.66
C ASP A 119 -6.29 13.73 -37.09
N LYS A 120 -7.09 13.32 -36.09
CA LYS A 120 -7.93 14.19 -35.26
C LYS A 120 -7.49 14.31 -33.79
N ASN A 121 -6.47 13.61 -33.32
CA ASN A 121 -5.99 13.66 -31.93
C ASN A 121 -4.48 13.34 -31.85
N GLU A 122 -3.63 14.37 -31.81
CA GLU A 122 -2.24 14.21 -31.37
C GLU A 122 -2.22 13.72 -29.90
N GLU A 123 -1.91 12.45 -29.67
CA GLU A 123 -1.65 11.94 -28.33
C GLU A 123 -0.27 12.41 -27.85
N ARG A 124 -0.20 13.63 -27.31
CA ARG A 124 0.90 13.99 -26.41
C ARG A 124 0.78 13.12 -25.15
N SER A 125 1.83 12.36 -24.85
CA SER A 125 1.93 11.66 -23.56
C SER A 125 1.77 12.67 -22.43
N LEU A 126 0.90 12.37 -21.45
CA LEU A 126 0.64 13.25 -20.31
C LEU A 126 1.84 13.36 -19.36
N THR A 127 2.75 12.39 -19.42
CA THR A 127 3.93 12.24 -18.56
C THR A 127 5.18 11.95 -19.40
N ASP A 128 6.35 12.24 -18.84
CA ASP A 128 7.65 12.10 -19.48
C ASP A 128 8.26 10.71 -19.18
N PRO A 129 8.57 9.89 -20.21
CA PRO A 129 9.27 8.61 -20.06
C PRO A 129 10.64 8.68 -19.40
N ASN A 130 11.27 9.86 -19.34
CA ASN A 130 12.57 10.07 -18.68
C ASN A 130 12.45 10.77 -17.32
N SER A 131 11.23 10.90 -16.80
CA SER A 131 10.98 11.57 -15.54
C SER A 131 11.71 10.90 -14.36
N PRO A 132 12.33 11.68 -13.45
CA PRO A 132 12.91 11.15 -12.21
C PRO A 132 11.85 10.56 -11.26
N PHE A 133 10.57 10.74 -11.57
CA PHE A 133 9.43 10.28 -10.78
C PHE A 133 8.76 9.03 -11.37
N LEU A 134 9.47 8.27 -12.20
CA LEU A 134 9.07 6.92 -12.59
C LEU A 134 9.52 5.90 -11.53
N ALA A 135 8.56 5.13 -11.03
CA ALA A 135 8.77 4.20 -9.94
C ALA A 135 8.52 2.75 -10.37
N GLU A 136 9.48 1.87 -10.09
CA GLU A 136 9.29 0.42 -10.24
C GLU A 136 8.35 -0.09 -9.13
N PRO A 137 7.33 -0.89 -9.48
CA PRO A 137 6.45 -1.48 -8.48
C PRO A 137 7.11 -2.67 -7.76
N VAL A 138 7.13 -2.63 -6.44
CA VAL A 138 7.45 -3.78 -5.59
C VAL A 138 6.17 -4.28 -4.94
N HIS A 139 5.86 -5.58 -5.11
CA HIS A 139 4.66 -6.15 -4.50
C HIS A 139 4.88 -6.44 -3.02
N LEU A 140 4.22 -5.70 -2.14
CA LEU A 140 4.30 -5.96 -0.70
C LEU A 140 3.53 -7.25 -0.35
N GLY A 141 4.01 -7.97 0.66
CA GLY A 141 3.50 -9.28 1.05
C GLY A 141 3.79 -10.37 0.02
N TYR A 142 4.81 -10.20 -0.83
CA TYR A 142 5.17 -11.17 -1.88
C TYR A 142 5.40 -12.58 -1.32
N ASP A 143 6.05 -12.65 -0.16
CA ASP A 143 6.38 -13.90 0.55
C ASP A 143 5.15 -14.64 1.05
N LEU A 144 4.12 -13.91 1.50
CA LEU A 144 2.91 -14.49 2.09
C LEU A 144 2.08 -15.28 1.08
N LYS A 145 2.26 -15.02 -0.22
CA LYS A 145 1.50 -15.64 -1.31
C LYS A 145 2.24 -16.77 -2.01
N ARG A 146 3.50 -17.06 -1.68
CA ARG A 146 4.37 -17.94 -2.47
C ARG A 146 4.94 -19.10 -1.64
N GLN A 147 4.21 -20.20 -1.63
CA GLN A 147 4.69 -21.48 -1.09
C GLN A 147 5.13 -22.48 -2.18
N GLU A 148 4.95 -22.13 -3.46
CA GLU A 148 5.12 -23.06 -4.59
C GLU A 148 6.23 -22.65 -5.57
N LYS A 149 6.90 -23.65 -6.15
CA LYS A 149 7.83 -23.45 -7.28
C LYS A 149 7.10 -22.90 -8.50
N ARG A 150 7.75 -21.98 -9.21
CA ARG A 150 7.20 -21.37 -10.44
C ARG A 150 8.16 -21.49 -11.61
N LEU A 151 7.62 -21.39 -12.82
CA LEU A 151 8.37 -21.30 -14.06
C LEU A 151 7.90 -20.06 -14.83
N LYS A 152 8.76 -19.05 -14.91
CA LYS A 152 8.55 -17.88 -15.78
C LYS A 152 8.93 -18.25 -17.20
N VAL A 153 7.92 -18.55 -18.00
CA VAL A 153 8.11 -19.00 -19.38
C VAL A 153 7.02 -18.43 -20.26
N GLN A 154 7.43 -17.84 -21.37
CA GLN A 154 6.54 -17.46 -22.44
C GLN A 154 6.35 -18.65 -23.36
N SER A 155 5.21 -19.33 -23.25
CA SER A 155 4.88 -20.48 -24.08
C SER A 155 3.48 -20.35 -24.66
N GLN A 156 3.28 -20.78 -25.90
CA GLN A 156 1.97 -20.70 -26.55
C GLN A 156 0.93 -21.58 -25.86
N VAL A 157 -0.25 -21.00 -25.71
CA VAL A 157 -1.42 -21.66 -25.15
C VAL A 157 -2.66 -21.38 -26.00
N GLU A 158 -3.53 -22.38 -26.07
CA GLU A 158 -4.88 -22.26 -26.59
C GLU A 158 -5.85 -22.23 -25.41
N ILE A 159 -6.70 -21.20 -25.37
CA ILE A 159 -7.64 -20.95 -24.28
C ILE A 159 -9.06 -21.04 -24.83
N VAL A 160 -9.84 -21.98 -24.35
CA VAL A 160 -11.28 -22.10 -24.65
C VAL A 160 -12.06 -21.44 -23.52
N CYS A 161 -12.77 -20.37 -23.84
CA CYS A 161 -13.64 -19.64 -22.91
C CYS A 161 -15.05 -20.26 -22.82
N SER A 162 -15.84 -19.79 -21.85
CA SER A 162 -17.20 -20.28 -21.55
C SER A 162 -18.20 -20.21 -22.72
N LYS A 163 -17.89 -19.45 -23.77
CA LYS A 163 -18.70 -19.28 -25.00
C LYS A 163 -18.19 -20.10 -26.19
N GLU A 164 -17.40 -21.14 -25.96
CA GLU A 164 -16.70 -21.94 -26.99
C GLU A 164 -15.78 -21.09 -27.90
N GLN A 165 -15.38 -19.92 -27.42
CA GLN A 165 -14.46 -19.06 -28.13
C GLN A 165 -13.03 -19.50 -27.83
N VAL A 166 -12.31 -19.86 -28.90
CA VAL A 166 -10.88 -20.20 -28.86
C VAL A 166 -10.06 -18.93 -28.96
N ILE A 167 -9.14 -18.75 -28.02
CA ILE A 167 -8.24 -17.61 -27.91
C ILE A 167 -6.82 -18.13 -27.84
N HIS A 168 -5.96 -17.64 -28.73
CA HIS A 168 -4.54 -17.92 -28.66
C HIS A 168 -3.85 -16.88 -27.79
N GLY A 169 -3.10 -17.35 -26.80
CA GLY A 169 -2.39 -16.53 -25.82
C GLY A 169 -1.04 -17.13 -25.45
N LEU A 170 -0.44 -16.59 -24.39
CA LEU A 170 0.85 -17.05 -23.90
C LEU A 170 0.78 -17.30 -22.39
N SER A 171 1.37 -18.39 -21.91
CA SER A 171 1.76 -18.48 -20.50
C SER A 171 2.82 -17.44 -20.19
N ILE A 172 2.86 -16.89 -18.98
CA ILE A 172 3.90 -15.94 -18.54
C ILE A 172 4.53 -16.41 -17.23
N ASP A 173 3.72 -16.96 -16.33
CA ASP A 173 4.14 -17.47 -15.02
C ASP A 173 3.29 -18.71 -14.71
N LEU A 174 3.91 -19.84 -14.44
CA LEU A 174 3.26 -21.12 -14.14
C LEU A 174 3.64 -21.61 -12.75
N SER A 175 2.67 -22.02 -11.95
CA SER A 175 2.87 -22.74 -10.68
C SER A 175 2.07 -24.05 -10.68
N CYS A 176 2.23 -24.87 -9.65
CA CYS A 176 1.44 -26.10 -9.56
C CYS A 176 -0.05 -25.82 -9.32
N SER A 177 -0.43 -24.74 -8.62
CA SER A 177 -1.84 -24.38 -8.40
C SER A 177 -2.39 -23.26 -9.30
N GLY A 178 -1.58 -22.56 -10.10
CA GLY A 178 -2.07 -21.42 -10.86
C GLY A 178 -1.22 -21.03 -12.06
N ALA A 179 -1.76 -20.14 -12.89
CA ALA A 179 -1.09 -19.66 -14.09
C ALA A 179 -1.47 -18.22 -14.41
N LYS A 180 -0.52 -17.47 -14.99
CA LYS A 180 -0.74 -16.15 -15.58
C LYS A 180 -0.64 -16.25 -17.09
N PHE A 181 -1.68 -15.81 -17.80
CA PHE A 181 -1.75 -15.81 -19.26
C PHE A 181 -1.78 -14.39 -19.82
N LYS A 182 -1.01 -14.13 -20.87
CA LYS A 182 -1.10 -12.94 -21.72
C LYS A 182 -2.08 -13.25 -22.86
N VAL A 183 -3.12 -12.44 -22.99
CA VAL A 183 -4.23 -12.66 -23.93
C VAL A 183 -4.61 -11.34 -24.63
N PRO A 184 -5.25 -11.39 -25.81
CA PRO A 184 -5.67 -10.18 -26.52
C PRO A 184 -6.85 -9.47 -25.82
N SER A 185 -6.81 -8.14 -25.76
CA SER A 185 -7.88 -7.32 -25.14
C SER A 185 -9.18 -7.23 -25.97
N ALA A 186 -9.14 -7.65 -27.23
CA ALA A 186 -10.29 -7.67 -28.13
C ALA A 186 -11.43 -8.59 -27.66
N PHE A 187 -11.13 -9.51 -26.74
CA PHE A 187 -12.10 -10.44 -26.15
C PHE A 187 -12.51 -9.97 -24.73
N LYS A 188 -13.72 -10.33 -24.31
CA LYS A 188 -14.23 -10.03 -22.97
C LYS A 188 -13.95 -11.21 -22.05
N TYR A 189 -13.23 -10.96 -20.96
CA TYR A 189 -12.93 -11.93 -19.90
C TYR A 189 -13.62 -11.50 -18.62
N SER A 190 -14.19 -12.45 -17.88
CA SER A 190 -14.91 -12.16 -16.63
C SER A 190 -14.20 -12.74 -15.41
N LEU A 191 -14.26 -12.03 -14.28
CA LEU A 191 -13.84 -12.57 -12.98
C LEU A 191 -14.69 -13.79 -12.64
N GLY A 192 -14.05 -14.86 -12.19
CA GLY A 192 -14.70 -16.14 -11.87
C GLY A 192 -14.97 -17.04 -13.08
N GLU A 193 -14.72 -16.58 -14.30
CA GLU A 193 -14.90 -17.40 -15.51
C GLU A 193 -14.01 -18.64 -15.48
N ILE A 194 -14.55 -19.78 -15.93
CA ILE A 194 -13.81 -21.02 -16.09
C ILE A 194 -13.32 -21.10 -17.53
N ILE A 195 -12.01 -21.29 -17.70
CA ILE A 195 -11.35 -21.42 -18.99
C ILE A 195 -10.63 -22.78 -19.05
N GLN A 196 -10.59 -23.38 -20.24
CA GLN A 196 -9.78 -24.56 -20.50
C GLN A 196 -8.55 -24.14 -21.28
N VAL A 197 -7.37 -24.54 -20.80
CA VAL A 197 -6.09 -24.13 -21.38
C VAL A 197 -5.31 -25.35 -21.82
N THR A 198 -4.93 -25.36 -23.10
CA THR A 198 -4.05 -26.37 -23.70
C THR A 198 -2.69 -25.75 -23.97
N PHE A 199 -1.62 -26.39 -23.50
CA PHE A 199 -0.25 -25.90 -23.64
C PHE A 199 0.37 -26.41 -24.95
N THR A 200 0.00 -25.79 -26.07
CA THR A 200 0.30 -26.27 -27.42
C THR A 200 1.80 -26.36 -27.71
N GLU A 201 2.59 -25.37 -27.28
CA GLU A 201 4.03 -25.39 -27.51
C GLU A 201 4.76 -26.41 -26.62
N PHE A 202 4.40 -26.53 -25.34
CA PHE A 202 4.94 -27.59 -24.50
C PHE A 202 4.57 -28.97 -25.02
N ALA A 203 3.33 -29.18 -25.49
CA ALA A 203 2.92 -30.46 -26.08
C ALA A 203 3.74 -30.82 -27.33
N SER A 204 4.22 -29.82 -28.09
CA SER A 204 5.07 -30.05 -29.27
C SER A 204 6.55 -30.31 -28.96
N GLN A 205 7.03 -29.87 -27.79
CA GLN A 205 8.46 -29.89 -27.43
C GLN A 205 8.80 -30.86 -26.29
N SER A 206 7.83 -31.22 -25.44
CA SER A 206 8.00 -32.07 -24.26
C SER A 206 7.57 -33.51 -24.53
N GLN A 207 8.23 -34.47 -23.88
CA GLN A 207 7.81 -35.88 -23.88
C GLN A 207 6.82 -36.22 -22.75
N ILE A 208 6.36 -35.22 -21.97
CA ILE A 208 5.44 -35.45 -20.85
C ILE A 208 4.06 -35.84 -21.38
N THR A 209 3.64 -37.06 -21.05
CA THR A 209 2.32 -37.59 -21.37
C THR A 209 1.21 -36.77 -20.71
N GLY A 210 0.22 -36.32 -21.49
CA GLY A 210 -0.96 -35.61 -20.99
C GLY A 210 -0.90 -34.09 -21.08
N VAL A 211 0.23 -33.49 -21.48
CA VAL A 211 0.36 -32.03 -21.67
C VAL A 211 -0.58 -31.51 -22.77
N GLU A 212 -0.91 -32.37 -23.73
CA GLU A 212 -1.87 -32.12 -24.80
C GLU A 212 -3.33 -32.01 -24.31
N LYS A 213 -3.63 -32.46 -23.08
CA LYS A 213 -4.98 -32.41 -22.54
C LYS A 213 -5.30 -31.03 -21.97
N PRO A 214 -6.52 -30.50 -22.20
CA PRO A 214 -6.92 -29.21 -21.66
C PRO A 214 -6.97 -29.24 -20.12
N ILE A 215 -6.35 -28.25 -19.49
CA ILE A 215 -6.35 -28.05 -18.05
C ILE A 215 -7.32 -26.91 -17.72
N THR A 216 -8.22 -27.15 -16.77
CA THR A 216 -9.25 -26.18 -16.38
C THR A 216 -8.72 -25.21 -15.32
N TYR A 217 -8.97 -23.92 -15.54
CA TYR A 217 -8.59 -22.82 -14.66
C TYR A 217 -9.78 -21.90 -14.38
N ARG A 218 -9.79 -21.25 -13.23
CA ARG A 218 -10.73 -20.16 -12.87
C ARG A 218 -10.00 -18.82 -12.87
N VAL A 219 -10.56 -17.82 -13.55
CA VAL A 219 -10.02 -16.47 -13.59
C VAL A 219 -10.21 -15.78 -12.23
N LEU A 220 -9.12 -15.43 -11.57
CA LEU A 220 -9.09 -14.69 -10.31
C LEU A 220 -8.93 -13.18 -10.52
N ALA A 221 -8.23 -12.77 -11.58
CA ALA A 221 -8.05 -11.37 -11.94
C ALA A 221 -7.88 -11.21 -13.45
N VAL A 222 -8.43 -10.11 -13.98
CA VAL A 222 -8.19 -9.63 -15.35
C VAL A 222 -7.44 -8.30 -15.21
N GLU A 223 -6.20 -8.24 -15.67
CA GLU A 223 -5.34 -7.07 -15.56
C GLU A 223 -5.14 -6.44 -16.93
N ASP A 224 -5.28 -5.13 -17.02
CA ASP A 224 -4.95 -4.40 -18.24
C ASP A 224 -3.42 -4.29 -18.41
N CYS A 225 -2.96 -4.31 -19.65
CA CYS A 225 -1.58 -3.99 -19.97
C CYS A 225 -1.48 -2.49 -20.29
N PHE A 226 -1.06 -1.68 -19.32
CA PHE A 226 -1.02 -0.22 -19.47
C PHE A 226 -0.12 0.29 -20.60
N GLU A 227 0.89 -0.48 -21.00
CA GLU A 227 1.79 -0.16 -22.13
C GLU A 227 1.13 -0.44 -23.49
N ASN A 228 0.24 -1.42 -23.52
CA ASN A 228 -0.34 -1.92 -24.75
C ASN A 228 -1.80 -2.35 -24.53
N ASP A 229 -2.71 -1.44 -24.84
CA ASP A 229 -4.16 -1.66 -24.75
C ASP A 229 -4.68 -2.85 -25.58
N ALA A 230 -3.87 -3.42 -26.48
CA ALA A 230 -4.19 -4.63 -27.21
C ALA A 230 -4.04 -5.92 -26.38
N ILE A 231 -3.46 -5.84 -25.18
CA ILE A 231 -3.11 -6.98 -24.32
C ILE A 231 -3.82 -6.88 -22.96
N ARG A 232 -4.24 -8.04 -22.44
CA ARG A 232 -4.68 -8.26 -21.07
C ARG A 232 -3.93 -9.42 -20.45
N TYR A 233 -3.88 -9.46 -19.12
CA TYR A 233 -3.37 -10.60 -18.38
C TYR A 233 -4.47 -11.26 -17.56
N LEU A 234 -4.58 -12.58 -17.65
CA LEU A 234 -5.45 -13.39 -16.80
C LEU A 234 -4.61 -14.03 -15.70
N ARG A 235 -4.93 -13.73 -14.44
CA ARG A 235 -4.43 -14.53 -13.31
C ARG A 235 -5.46 -15.59 -13.00
N THR A 236 -5.01 -16.83 -12.88
CA THR A 236 -5.91 -17.97 -12.77
C THR A 236 -5.46 -18.95 -11.70
N VAL A 237 -6.43 -19.67 -11.13
CA VAL A 237 -6.21 -20.83 -10.26
C VAL A 237 -6.65 -22.09 -10.97
N ARG A 238 -5.85 -23.14 -10.89
CA ARG A 238 -6.12 -24.43 -11.52
C ARG A 238 -7.23 -25.14 -10.77
N LEU A 239 -8.23 -25.63 -11.50
CA LEU A 239 -9.31 -26.47 -10.98
C LEU A 239 -9.07 -27.96 -11.24
N THR A 240 -8.40 -28.30 -12.35
CA THR A 240 -8.08 -29.70 -12.65
C THR A 240 -7.03 -30.22 -11.70
N GLU A 241 -7.33 -31.34 -11.03
CA GLU A 241 -6.36 -32.08 -10.22
C GLU A 241 -5.41 -32.86 -11.13
N THR A 242 -4.19 -32.36 -11.29
CA THR A 242 -3.16 -33.00 -12.12
C THR A 242 -1.76 -32.65 -11.63
N ASN A 243 -0.77 -33.48 -11.95
CA ASN A 243 0.65 -33.17 -11.72
C ASN A 243 1.40 -32.78 -13.00
N ILE A 244 0.72 -32.66 -14.14
CA ILE A 244 1.33 -32.35 -15.45
C ILE A 244 2.18 -31.08 -15.37
N ILE A 245 1.62 -29.97 -14.85
CA ILE A 245 2.35 -28.70 -14.73
C ILE A 245 3.55 -28.81 -13.80
N SER A 246 3.47 -29.59 -12.71
CA SER A 246 4.62 -29.84 -11.84
C SER A 246 5.75 -30.53 -12.62
N ARG A 247 5.40 -31.54 -13.43
CA ARG A 247 6.37 -32.25 -14.27
C ARG A 247 6.96 -31.35 -15.36
N VAL A 248 6.15 -30.49 -15.98
CA VAL A 248 6.62 -29.49 -16.96
C VAL A 248 7.61 -28.52 -16.29
N ILE A 249 7.31 -28.07 -15.09
CA ILE A 249 8.22 -27.24 -14.29
C ILE A 249 9.52 -28.00 -14.00
N ASP A 250 9.43 -29.26 -13.54
CA ASP A 250 10.61 -30.06 -13.18
C ASP A 250 11.50 -30.42 -14.40
N GLU A 251 10.90 -30.70 -15.56
CA GLU A 251 11.58 -30.98 -16.84
C GLU A 251 12.23 -29.71 -17.41
N ALA A 252 11.52 -28.59 -17.45
CA ALA A 252 12.07 -27.31 -17.88
C ALA A 252 13.23 -26.85 -16.97
N LEU A 253 13.18 -27.24 -15.70
CA LEU A 253 14.22 -27.02 -14.70
C LEU A 253 15.23 -28.18 -14.62
N SER A 254 15.21 -29.20 -15.48
CA SER A 254 16.01 -30.44 -15.29
C SER A 254 17.53 -30.27 -15.22
N SER A 255 18.11 -29.17 -15.74
CA SER A 255 19.55 -28.91 -15.53
C SER A 255 19.81 -28.22 -14.18
N THR A 256 20.75 -28.79 -13.41
CA THR A 256 21.15 -28.28 -12.07
C THR A 256 21.53 -26.80 -12.10
N THR A 257 22.14 -26.34 -13.19
CA THR A 257 22.51 -24.93 -13.42
C THR A 257 21.30 -24.02 -13.62
N LYS A 258 20.24 -24.48 -14.29
CA LYS A 258 19.00 -23.70 -14.47
C LYS A 258 18.17 -23.67 -13.19
N ARG A 259 18.09 -24.78 -12.44
CA ARG A 259 17.49 -24.83 -11.07
C ARG A 259 18.15 -23.83 -10.14
N ALA A 260 19.47 -23.93 -9.99
CA ALA A 260 20.21 -23.04 -9.10
C ALA A 260 20.04 -21.56 -9.50
N ARG A 261 20.06 -21.25 -10.81
CA ARG A 261 19.85 -19.88 -11.29
C ARG A 261 18.44 -19.36 -11.01
N HIS A 262 17.42 -20.19 -11.18
CA HIS A 262 16.03 -19.81 -10.93
C HIS A 262 15.76 -19.61 -9.42
N ASP A 263 16.19 -20.57 -8.60
CA ASP A 263 16.02 -20.50 -7.14
C ASP A 263 16.79 -19.30 -6.56
N ASN A 264 17.99 -19.01 -7.07
CA ASN A 264 18.76 -17.84 -6.68
C ASN A 264 18.07 -16.53 -7.10
N GLN A 265 17.45 -16.48 -8.29
CA GLN A 265 16.70 -15.30 -8.72
C GLN A 265 15.49 -15.01 -7.83
N ASP A 266 14.72 -16.04 -7.44
CA ASP A 266 13.57 -15.84 -6.57
C ASP A 266 13.98 -15.42 -5.15
N LYS A 267 15.05 -16.01 -4.60
CA LYS A 267 15.64 -15.56 -3.32
C LYS A 267 16.11 -14.11 -3.36
N ILE A 268 16.71 -13.65 -4.46
CA ILE A 268 17.13 -12.25 -4.62
C ILE A 268 15.91 -11.32 -4.67
N ILE A 269 14.87 -11.66 -5.44
CA ILE A 269 13.64 -10.87 -5.53
C ILE A 269 12.97 -10.80 -4.15
N ARG A 270 12.93 -11.93 -3.43
CA ARG A 270 12.41 -12.04 -2.08
C ARG A 270 13.16 -11.15 -1.09
N ALA A 271 14.49 -11.25 -1.04
CA ALA A 271 15.29 -10.42 -0.15
C ALA A 271 15.16 -8.92 -0.49
N ARG A 272 15.13 -8.56 -1.78
CA ARG A 272 14.88 -7.18 -2.21
C ARG A 272 13.52 -6.69 -1.74
N THR A 273 12.48 -7.50 -1.92
CA THR A 273 11.11 -7.17 -1.51
C THR A 273 11.02 -7.00 0.01
N ARG A 274 11.56 -7.95 0.79
CA ARG A 274 11.65 -7.85 2.26
C ARG A 274 12.39 -6.60 2.72
N GLY A 275 13.47 -6.22 2.02
CA GLY A 275 14.18 -4.98 2.29
C GLY A 275 13.30 -3.74 2.22
N TYR A 276 12.50 -3.61 1.14
CA TYR A 276 11.53 -2.53 1.02
C TYR A 276 10.38 -2.63 2.03
N GLU A 277 9.89 -3.83 2.31
CA GLU A 277 8.84 -4.08 3.31
C GLU A 277 9.27 -3.65 4.72
N HIS A 278 10.48 -4.02 5.15
CA HIS A 278 11.01 -3.61 6.45
C HIS A 278 11.19 -2.11 6.55
N ILE A 279 11.69 -1.46 5.49
CA ILE A 279 11.84 0.01 5.46
C ILE A 279 10.47 0.69 5.52
N ALA A 280 9.48 0.18 4.76
CA ALA A 280 8.14 0.74 4.75
C ALA A 280 7.48 0.66 6.13
N LEU A 281 7.53 -0.51 6.78
CA LEU A 281 6.93 -0.67 8.10
C LEU A 281 7.73 0.04 9.21
N LYS A 282 9.05 0.20 9.09
CA LYS A 282 9.86 1.02 10.02
C LYS A 282 9.48 2.49 9.98
N HIS A 283 9.05 2.99 8.83
CA HIS A 283 8.83 4.42 8.59
C HIS A 283 7.36 4.80 8.35
N THR A 284 6.42 3.86 8.37
CA THR A 284 4.99 4.22 8.25
C THR A 284 4.56 5.13 9.41
N GLY A 285 3.74 6.13 9.08
CA GLY A 285 3.07 7.04 10.01
C GLY A 285 1.76 6.47 10.54
N ASN A 286 1.29 5.34 10.01
CA ASN A 286 0.12 4.63 10.54
C ASN A 286 0.46 3.96 11.87
N LEU A 287 -0.50 3.90 12.80
CA LEU A 287 -0.35 3.22 14.09
C LEU A 287 -1.12 1.88 14.10
N PRO A 288 -0.43 0.73 13.99
CA PRO A 288 -1.05 -0.57 14.17
C PRO A 288 -1.41 -0.85 15.61
N LEU A 289 -2.57 -1.46 15.82
CA LEU A 289 -3.20 -1.75 17.10
C LEU A 289 -3.69 -3.20 17.11
N PHE A 290 -3.44 -3.98 18.16
CA PHE A 290 -3.89 -5.38 18.27
C PHE A 290 -4.83 -5.55 19.46
N PHE A 291 -5.96 -6.22 19.20
CA PHE A 291 -7.08 -6.33 20.14
C PHE A 291 -7.36 -7.78 20.54
N GLU A 292 -7.72 -7.97 21.81
CA GLU A 292 -8.36 -9.17 22.36
C GLU A 292 -9.85 -8.88 22.54
N GLY A 293 -10.69 -9.34 21.61
CA GLY A 293 -12.07 -8.90 21.50
C GLY A 293 -12.15 -7.39 21.36
N TYR A 294 -12.58 -6.73 22.44
CA TYR A 294 -12.73 -5.28 22.52
C TYR A 294 -11.53 -4.58 23.18
N ASP A 295 -10.65 -5.32 23.86
CA ASP A 295 -9.55 -4.73 24.64
C ASP A 295 -8.30 -4.54 23.78
N LEU A 296 -7.79 -3.30 23.74
CA LEU A 296 -6.50 -3.02 23.12
C LEU A 296 -5.35 -3.56 23.99
N LYS A 297 -4.47 -4.38 23.41
CA LYS A 297 -3.32 -4.98 24.10
C LYS A 297 -1.99 -4.44 23.62
N LEU A 298 -1.82 -4.26 22.32
CA LEU A 298 -0.52 -3.91 21.73
C LEU A 298 -0.67 -2.79 20.70
N ALA A 299 0.35 -1.95 20.61
CA ALA A 299 0.52 -1.00 19.52
C ALA A 299 1.95 -1.08 18.97
N ILE A 300 2.11 -1.02 17.65
CA ILE A 300 3.43 -1.05 17.02
C ILE A 300 3.89 0.39 16.74
N LEU A 301 5.02 0.76 17.36
CA LEU A 301 5.56 2.11 17.33
C LEU A 301 6.70 2.23 16.32
N THR A 302 6.64 3.29 15.54
CA THR A 302 7.67 3.79 14.64
C THR A 302 8.05 5.21 15.04
N PRO A 303 9.20 5.74 14.60
CA PRO A 303 9.52 7.15 14.79
C PRO A 303 8.45 8.10 14.22
N ASN A 304 7.74 7.69 13.17
CA ASN A 304 6.77 8.53 12.46
C ASN A 304 5.35 8.46 13.02
N ASN A 305 4.96 7.36 13.67
CA ASN A 305 3.62 7.18 14.26
C ASN A 305 3.56 7.46 15.78
N GLN A 306 4.71 7.61 16.45
CA GLN A 306 4.78 7.76 17.91
C GLN A 306 3.95 8.95 18.43
N LYS A 307 3.76 10.00 17.61
CA LYS A 307 2.94 11.16 17.96
C LYS A 307 1.46 10.82 18.10
N ILE A 308 0.96 9.87 17.29
CA ILE A 308 -0.42 9.37 17.40
C ILE A 308 -0.57 8.64 18.73
N TRP A 309 0.40 7.81 19.10
CA TRP A 309 0.42 7.14 20.40
C TRP A 309 0.49 8.14 21.57
N GLN A 310 1.32 9.20 21.43
CA GLN A 310 1.47 10.26 22.42
C GLN A 310 0.22 11.12 22.58
N TYR A 311 -0.49 11.42 21.50
CA TYR A 311 -1.74 12.19 21.52
C TYR A 311 -2.76 11.60 22.50
N TRP A 312 -2.83 10.28 22.62
CA TRP A 312 -3.74 9.58 23.54
C TRP A 312 -3.18 9.37 24.95
N HIS A 313 -2.22 10.20 25.39
CA HIS A 313 -1.84 10.27 26.80
C HIS A 313 -2.43 11.50 27.49
N ASP A 314 -2.87 11.30 28.73
CA ASP A 314 -3.28 12.40 29.60
C ASP A 314 -2.07 13.15 30.21
N GLU A 315 -2.35 14.14 31.06
CA GLU A 315 -1.33 14.93 31.75
C GLU A 315 -0.43 14.11 32.70
N ARG A 316 -0.82 12.87 33.05
CA ARG A 316 -0.03 11.94 33.88
C ARG A 316 0.88 11.04 33.04
N ASN A 317 0.85 11.22 31.71
CA ASN A 317 1.45 10.32 30.73
C ASN A 317 0.84 8.89 30.83
N GLN A 318 -0.48 8.81 31.03
CA GLN A 318 -1.22 7.55 31.03
C GLN A 318 -2.03 7.37 29.75
N GLN A 319 -2.04 6.14 29.27
CA GLN A 319 -2.74 5.74 28.05
C GLN A 319 -4.26 5.81 28.20
N THR A 320 -4.93 6.41 27.22
CA THR A 320 -6.40 6.59 27.21
C THR A 320 -7.10 5.75 26.14
N PHE A 321 -6.37 4.98 25.33
CA PHE A 321 -6.96 4.15 24.27
C PHE A 321 -8.06 3.19 24.74
N GLY A 322 -7.96 2.64 25.96
CA GLY A 322 -9.03 1.78 26.50
C GLY A 322 -10.36 2.51 26.74
N SER A 323 -10.32 3.83 26.93
CA SER A 323 -11.54 4.66 26.95
C SER A 323 -12.01 5.06 25.56
N LEU A 324 -11.10 5.15 24.59
CA LEU A 324 -11.43 5.39 23.19
C LEU A 324 -12.18 4.20 22.57
N PHE A 325 -11.62 3.00 22.70
CA PHE A 325 -12.14 1.76 22.12
C PHE A 325 -13.00 1.01 23.14
N ASN A 326 -14.13 1.58 23.50
CA ASN A 326 -15.10 0.94 24.37
C ASN A 326 -15.85 -0.20 23.64
N PRO A 327 -16.56 -1.09 24.38
CA PRO A 327 -17.29 -2.20 23.77
C PRO A 327 -18.31 -1.79 22.70
N GLU A 328 -19.02 -0.66 22.88
CA GLU A 328 -20.01 -0.17 21.93
C GLU A 328 -19.38 0.21 20.57
N ARG A 329 -18.26 0.95 20.61
CA ARG A 329 -17.47 1.29 19.43
C ARG A 329 -16.92 0.07 18.75
N MET A 330 -16.31 -0.83 19.53
CA MET A 330 -15.69 -2.01 18.96
C MET A 330 -16.74 -2.95 18.34
N ALA A 331 -17.94 -3.06 18.91
CA ALA A 331 -19.05 -3.78 18.28
C ALA A 331 -19.46 -3.18 16.93
N SER A 332 -19.41 -1.85 16.77
CA SER A 332 -19.68 -1.20 15.47
C SER A 332 -18.56 -1.39 14.45
N LEU A 333 -17.33 -1.63 14.90
CA LEU A 333 -16.15 -1.82 14.05
C LEU A 333 -15.83 -3.31 13.77
N ILE A 334 -16.36 -4.22 14.59
CA ILE A 334 -16.22 -5.67 14.43
C ILE A 334 -17.58 -6.22 14.01
N THR A 335 -17.83 -6.28 12.70
CA THR A 335 -19.01 -6.97 12.15
C THR A 335 -18.63 -8.41 11.83
N PRO A 336 -19.30 -9.43 12.43
CA PRO A 336 -19.00 -10.83 12.16
C PRO A 336 -19.08 -11.16 10.65
N GLY A 337 -18.01 -11.74 10.10
CA GLY A 337 -17.93 -12.12 8.68
C GLY A 337 -17.55 -11.00 7.71
N ALA A 338 -17.43 -9.75 8.17
CA ALA A 338 -16.85 -8.67 7.37
C ALA A 338 -15.32 -8.76 7.37
N ARG A 339 -14.69 -8.71 6.19
CA ARG A 339 -13.21 -8.77 6.08
C ARG A 339 -12.50 -7.56 6.69
N GLY A 340 -13.22 -6.47 6.93
CA GLY A 340 -12.78 -5.33 7.72
C GLY A 340 -13.81 -4.21 7.70
N ALA A 341 -13.73 -3.32 8.69
CA ALA A 341 -14.56 -2.13 8.77
C ALA A 341 -13.68 -0.88 8.91
N THR A 342 -14.04 0.18 8.20
CA THR A 342 -13.32 1.45 8.24
C THR A 342 -14.26 2.57 8.67
N ASN A 343 -13.80 3.44 9.56
CA ASN A 343 -14.56 4.58 10.02
C ASN A 343 -13.68 5.78 10.35
N VAL A 344 -14.31 6.96 10.47
CA VAL A 344 -13.63 8.20 10.85
C VAL A 344 -14.01 8.58 12.28
N LEU A 345 -12.99 8.90 13.05
CA LEU A 345 -13.02 9.32 14.44
C LEU A 345 -12.52 10.77 14.52
N TYR A 346 -13.34 11.66 15.07
CA TYR A 346 -12.94 13.02 15.38
C TYR A 346 -12.54 13.14 16.84
N SER A 347 -11.51 13.93 17.16
CA SER A 347 -11.00 14.07 18.52
C SER A 347 -10.46 15.47 18.81
N PHE A 348 -10.62 15.91 20.06
CA PHE A 348 -9.93 17.08 20.62
C PHE A 348 -9.81 16.94 22.14
N THR A 349 -8.95 17.75 22.76
CA THR A 349 -8.78 17.82 24.21
C THR A 349 -9.29 19.13 24.77
N HIS A 350 -9.68 19.10 26.04
CA HIS A 350 -10.03 20.27 26.85
C HIS A 350 -9.27 20.25 28.15
N GLU A 351 -8.52 21.31 28.42
CA GLU A 351 -7.86 21.50 29.72
C GLU A 351 -8.80 22.26 30.67
N HIS A 352 -8.98 21.72 31.87
CA HIS A 352 -9.74 22.35 32.95
C HIS A 352 -9.19 21.91 34.30
N GLU A 353 -8.95 22.86 35.21
CA GLU A 353 -8.24 22.61 36.49
C GLU A 353 -6.97 21.79 36.28
N ASP A 354 -6.26 22.14 35.20
CA ASP A 354 -5.06 21.49 34.71
C ASP A 354 -5.15 19.96 34.53
N ARG A 355 -6.34 19.47 34.21
CA ARG A 355 -6.58 18.09 33.80
C ARG A 355 -6.95 18.08 32.34
N THR A 356 -6.46 17.09 31.62
CA THR A 356 -6.76 16.91 30.20
C THR A 356 -8.00 16.01 30.06
N TYR A 357 -9.05 16.54 29.45
CA TYR A 357 -10.27 15.80 29.11
C TYR A 357 -10.32 15.53 27.61
N PHE A 358 -10.37 14.26 27.24
CA PHE A 358 -10.54 13.84 25.85
C PHE A 358 -12.00 13.84 25.45
N TYR A 359 -12.27 14.36 24.26
CA TYR A 359 -13.54 14.21 23.55
C TYR A 359 -13.26 13.47 22.26
N SER A 360 -14.02 12.41 21.97
CA SER A 360 -13.93 11.75 20.67
C SER A 360 -15.28 11.24 20.21
N MET A 361 -15.49 11.26 18.90
CA MET A 361 -16.76 10.91 18.28
C MET A 361 -16.51 10.11 17.00
N LEU A 362 -16.98 8.87 16.96
CA LEU A 362 -17.01 8.08 15.73
C LEU A 362 -18.17 8.59 14.87
N ARG A 363 -17.97 8.70 13.55
CA ARG A 363 -18.95 9.31 12.65
C ARG A 363 -20.39 8.77 12.80
N PRO A 364 -20.66 7.46 12.96
CA PRO A 364 -22.01 6.92 13.10
C PRO A 364 -22.66 7.16 14.47
N GLU A 365 -21.89 7.53 15.50
CA GLU A 365 -22.42 7.69 16.87
C GLU A 365 -23.27 8.94 17.05
N ALA A 366 -23.09 9.92 16.17
CA ALA A 366 -23.66 11.25 16.32
C ALA A 366 -24.65 11.57 15.21
N THR A 367 -25.72 12.26 15.60
CA THR A 367 -26.62 12.95 14.66
C THR A 367 -25.87 14.02 13.87
N ARG A 368 -26.45 14.49 12.76
CA ARG A 368 -25.85 15.56 11.94
C ARG A 368 -25.56 16.81 12.76
N GLU A 369 -26.50 17.25 13.59
CA GLU A 369 -26.36 18.45 14.42
C GLU A 369 -25.29 18.30 15.50
N GLN A 370 -25.24 17.15 16.18
CA GLN A 370 -24.18 16.86 17.17
C GLN A 370 -22.80 16.84 16.51
N ARG A 371 -22.69 16.27 15.31
CA ARG A 371 -21.44 16.24 14.53
C ARG A 371 -20.97 17.64 14.18
N GLN A 372 -21.86 18.48 13.65
CA GLN A 372 -21.54 19.88 13.33
C GLN A 372 -21.13 20.65 14.60
N LEU A 373 -21.78 20.39 15.74
CA LEU A 373 -21.45 21.04 17.01
C LEU A 373 -20.06 20.59 17.51
N PHE A 374 -19.76 19.30 17.41
CA PHE A 374 -18.46 18.73 17.75
C PHE A 374 -17.35 19.37 16.91
N TRP A 375 -17.58 19.53 15.60
CA TRP A 375 -16.68 20.23 14.69
C TRP A 375 -16.48 21.70 15.08
N HIS A 376 -17.56 22.43 15.37
CA HIS A 376 -17.50 23.84 15.74
C HIS A 376 -16.71 24.14 17.02
N LEU A 377 -16.72 23.20 17.97
CA LEU A 377 -16.00 23.33 19.24
C LEU A 377 -14.58 22.77 19.18
N GLY A 378 -14.40 21.64 18.49
CA GLY A 378 -13.13 20.94 18.39
C GLY A 378 -12.18 21.58 17.39
N ALA A 379 -12.66 21.91 16.19
CA ALA A 379 -11.79 22.29 15.06
C ALA A 379 -11.08 23.64 15.20
N LYS A 380 -11.42 24.41 16.25
CA LYS A 380 -10.74 25.65 16.65
C LYS A 380 -9.57 25.41 17.61
N ARG A 381 -9.37 24.18 18.08
CA ARG A 381 -8.38 23.82 19.10
C ARG A 381 -7.15 23.19 18.45
N ASN A 382 -5.99 23.47 19.00
CA ASN A 382 -4.71 22.93 18.52
C ASN A 382 -4.63 21.39 18.62
N SER A 383 -5.42 20.83 19.55
CA SER A 383 -5.59 19.39 19.74
C SER A 383 -6.47 18.72 18.68
N TRP A 384 -7.10 19.46 17.76
CA TRP A 384 -8.04 18.89 16.79
C TRP A 384 -7.37 17.85 15.90
N ARG A 385 -7.92 16.63 15.86
CA ARG A 385 -7.47 15.58 14.96
C ARG A 385 -8.66 14.82 14.38
N ALA A 386 -8.55 14.42 13.12
CA ALA A 386 -9.42 13.42 12.53
C ALA A 386 -8.58 12.18 12.20
N PHE A 387 -9.05 11.02 12.65
CA PHE A 387 -8.40 9.74 12.41
C PHE A 387 -9.29 8.84 11.57
N ARG A 388 -8.69 8.03 10.70
CA ARG A 388 -9.33 6.87 10.10
C ARG A 388 -8.88 5.63 10.86
N ILE A 389 -9.84 4.82 11.31
CA ILE A 389 -9.57 3.51 11.90
C ILE A 389 -10.08 2.43 10.95
N SER A 390 -9.22 1.48 10.61
CA SER A 390 -9.59 0.28 9.84
C SER A 390 -9.30 -0.97 10.67
N ILE A 391 -10.31 -1.79 10.95
CA ILE A 391 -10.19 -3.00 11.77
C ILE A 391 -10.38 -4.24 10.89
N PHE A 392 -9.54 -5.26 11.11
CA PHE A 392 -9.53 -6.53 10.39
C PHE A 392 -9.50 -7.69 11.38
N GLU A 393 -10.25 -8.75 11.10
CA GLU A 393 -10.18 -10.00 11.85
C GLU A 393 -8.90 -10.78 11.49
N LEU A 394 -8.27 -11.36 12.51
CA LEU A 394 -7.16 -12.30 12.33
C LEU A 394 -7.69 -13.67 11.96
N SER A 395 -7.04 -14.33 11.01
CA SER A 395 -7.34 -15.74 10.68
C SER A 395 -6.92 -16.68 11.82
N GLU A 396 -7.52 -17.88 11.87
CA GLU A 396 -7.14 -18.89 12.87
C GLU A 396 -5.64 -19.24 12.84
N GLN A 397 -5.04 -19.26 11.64
CA GLN A 397 -3.60 -19.47 11.50
C GLN A 397 -2.80 -18.33 12.14
N GLU A 398 -3.17 -17.06 11.89
CA GLU A 398 -2.50 -15.90 12.49
C GLU A 398 -2.67 -15.87 14.02
N LYS A 399 -3.84 -16.25 14.53
CA LYS A 399 -4.09 -16.37 15.98
C LYS A 399 -3.16 -17.41 16.61
N ASN A 400 -3.05 -18.59 16.00
CA ASN A 400 -2.17 -19.67 16.46
C ASN A 400 -0.69 -19.29 16.41
N ASP A 401 -0.25 -18.64 15.32
CA ASP A 401 1.13 -18.17 15.16
C ASP A 401 1.52 -17.16 16.25
N LEU A 402 0.60 -16.26 16.64
CA LEU A 402 0.84 -15.31 17.72
C LEU A 402 0.78 -15.97 19.10
N ALA A 403 -0.10 -16.95 19.31
CA ALA A 403 -0.23 -17.68 20.58
C ALA A 403 1.11 -18.31 21.02
N ALA A 404 1.96 -18.70 20.07
CA ALA A 404 3.30 -19.24 20.33
C ALA A 404 4.24 -18.24 21.06
N PHE A 405 4.02 -16.93 20.93
CA PHE A 405 4.83 -15.87 21.54
C PHE A 405 4.18 -15.23 22.77
N SER A 406 3.33 -15.99 23.48
CA SER A 406 2.55 -15.47 24.62
C SER A 406 3.39 -14.95 25.76
N SER A 407 4.52 -15.57 26.09
CA SER A 407 5.42 -15.10 27.13
C SER A 407 5.99 -13.69 26.84
N GLU A 408 6.38 -13.41 25.58
CA GLU A 408 6.92 -12.11 25.16
C GLU A 408 5.85 -11.02 25.12
N LEU A 409 4.63 -11.39 24.75
CA LEU A 409 3.47 -10.50 24.74
C LEU A 409 2.74 -10.43 26.09
N ALA A 410 3.40 -10.86 27.18
CA ALA A 410 2.86 -10.91 28.54
C ALA A 410 1.46 -11.53 28.61
N GLU A 411 1.36 -12.75 28.10
CA GLU A 411 0.17 -13.61 28.04
C GLU A 411 -0.98 -13.06 27.18
N SER A 412 -0.78 -11.94 26.49
CA SER A 412 -1.80 -11.30 25.65
C SER A 412 -1.96 -11.97 24.28
N SER A 413 -1.03 -12.82 23.84
CA SER A 413 -1.02 -13.34 22.47
C SER A 413 -1.97 -14.50 22.21
N GLN A 414 -2.34 -15.28 23.24
CA GLN A 414 -3.23 -16.44 23.10
C GLN A 414 -4.66 -16.03 22.68
N LYS A 415 -4.96 -14.73 22.69
CA LYS A 415 -6.32 -14.21 22.56
C LYS A 415 -6.41 -13.00 21.64
N LEU A 416 -5.36 -12.67 20.88
CA LEU A 416 -5.46 -11.63 19.87
C LEU A 416 -6.43 -12.08 18.79
N THR A 417 -7.36 -11.19 18.43
CA THR A 417 -8.50 -11.50 17.56
C THR A 417 -8.57 -10.57 16.36
N HIS A 418 -8.18 -9.30 16.55
CA HIS A 418 -8.28 -8.28 15.52
C HIS A 418 -7.02 -7.42 15.47
N VAL A 419 -6.77 -6.86 14.29
CA VAL A 419 -5.76 -5.82 14.06
C VAL A 419 -6.43 -4.57 13.51
N GLY A 420 -6.16 -3.43 14.11
CA GLY A 420 -6.61 -2.11 13.69
C GLY A 420 -5.46 -1.26 13.18
N ILE A 421 -5.70 -0.45 12.16
CA ILE A 421 -4.76 0.55 11.66
C ILE A 421 -5.37 1.94 11.86
N LEU A 422 -4.73 2.76 12.71
CA LEU A 422 -5.14 4.13 12.99
C LEU A 422 -4.28 5.12 12.17
N GLN A 423 -4.93 5.93 11.34
CA GLN A 423 -4.29 6.89 10.43
C GLN A 423 -4.74 8.31 10.78
N GLU A 424 -3.83 9.28 10.81
CA GLU A 424 -4.17 10.70 10.98
C GLU A 424 -4.46 11.33 9.62
N ILE A 425 -5.74 11.56 9.32
CA ILE A 425 -6.20 12.07 8.01
C ILE A 425 -6.43 13.59 8.00
N ALA A 426 -6.55 14.22 9.18
CA ALA A 426 -6.62 15.68 9.30
C ALA A 426 -6.10 16.17 10.67
N ASP A 427 -5.57 17.39 10.67
CA ASP A 427 -4.99 18.05 11.84
C ASP A 427 -5.58 19.47 12.05
N GLU A 428 -5.00 20.22 12.98
CA GLU A 428 -5.36 21.61 13.28
C GLU A 428 -5.39 22.50 12.03
N LYS A 429 -4.45 22.32 11.09
CA LYS A 429 -4.37 23.15 9.87
C LYS A 429 -5.59 22.98 8.98
N SER A 430 -6.19 21.80 9.02
CA SER A 430 -7.42 21.46 8.29
C SER A 430 -8.68 21.82 9.09
N GLY A 431 -8.56 22.28 10.33
CA GLY A 431 -9.67 22.55 11.25
C GLY A 431 -10.67 23.57 10.71
N GLN A 432 -10.20 24.59 10.00
CA GLN A 432 -11.07 25.63 9.43
C GLN A 432 -12.09 25.08 8.41
N ASP A 433 -11.76 23.99 7.71
CA ASP A 433 -12.66 23.38 6.73
C ASP A 433 -13.94 22.90 7.42
N TYR A 434 -13.82 22.25 8.59
CA TYR A 434 -14.94 21.75 9.37
C TYR A 434 -15.91 22.83 9.87
N LEU A 435 -15.46 24.09 9.90
CA LEU A 435 -16.25 25.24 10.32
C LEU A 435 -17.11 25.84 9.19
N LEU A 436 -17.01 25.32 7.97
CA LEU A 436 -17.85 25.73 6.85
C LEU A 436 -19.31 25.29 7.01
N THR A 437 -19.53 24.26 7.83
CA THR A 437 -20.86 23.76 8.14
C THR A 437 -21.73 24.76 8.89
N GLU A 438 -23.04 24.63 8.77
CA GLU A 438 -23.97 25.45 9.57
C GLU A 438 -23.76 25.23 11.06
N LYS A 439 -23.74 26.33 11.84
CA LYS A 439 -23.67 26.26 13.30
C LYS A 439 -25.00 25.74 13.85
N PRO A 440 -25.02 24.55 14.47
CA PRO A 440 -26.25 23.97 14.99
C PRO A 440 -26.75 24.73 16.22
N ARG A 441 -28.07 24.71 16.43
CA ARG A 441 -28.75 25.35 17.59
C ARG A 441 -28.91 24.41 18.79
N VAL A 442 -28.11 23.34 18.84
CA VAL A 442 -28.13 22.33 19.90
C VAL A 442 -27.22 22.77 21.06
N PRO A 443 -27.62 22.56 22.33
CA PRO A 443 -26.79 22.93 23.48
C PRO A 443 -25.47 22.14 23.57
N THR A 444 -24.39 22.78 24.03
CA THR A 444 -23.05 22.16 24.16
C THR A 444 -23.00 20.93 25.06
N ASN A 445 -23.90 20.82 26.04
CA ASN A 445 -23.93 19.70 26.99
C ASN A 445 -24.27 18.36 26.31
N THR A 446 -24.85 18.35 25.10
CA THR A 446 -25.09 17.12 24.34
C THR A 446 -23.78 16.41 23.96
N LEU A 447 -22.65 17.13 23.95
CA LEU A 447 -21.35 16.54 23.67
C LEU A 447 -20.72 15.83 24.88
N ASN A 448 -21.30 15.94 26.07
CA ASN A 448 -20.79 15.24 27.26
C ASN A 448 -20.80 13.71 27.08
N ALA A 449 -21.68 13.19 26.21
CA ALA A 449 -21.71 11.77 25.83
C ALA A 449 -20.41 11.31 25.13
N PHE A 450 -19.70 12.23 24.48
CA PHE A 450 -18.44 11.95 23.76
C PHE A 450 -17.19 12.17 24.62
N ARG A 451 -17.36 12.57 25.89
CA ARG A 451 -16.26 12.81 26.83
C ARG A 451 -15.75 11.50 27.42
N HIS A 452 -14.45 11.31 27.40
CA HIS A 452 -13.82 10.11 27.95
C HIS A 452 -13.81 10.13 29.49
N LEU A 453 -13.89 8.95 30.09
CA LEU A 453 -13.64 8.77 31.51
C LEU A 453 -12.14 8.88 31.79
N ARG A 454 -11.75 9.51 32.90
CA ARG A 454 -10.34 9.61 33.32
C ARG A 454 -9.78 8.33 33.96
N LYS A 455 -10.63 7.30 34.12
CA LYS A 455 -10.22 5.98 34.59
C LYS A 455 -9.40 5.33 33.49
N VAL A 456 -8.18 4.93 33.81
CA VAL A 456 -7.34 4.14 32.90
C VAL A 456 -7.96 2.76 32.75
N ILE A 457 -8.30 2.39 31.51
CA ILE A 457 -8.89 1.10 31.15
C ILE A 457 -7.83 0.33 30.37
N GLY A 458 -7.52 -0.88 30.82
CA GLY A 458 -6.45 -1.69 30.23
C GLY A 458 -5.06 -1.10 30.44
N SER A 459 -4.08 -1.72 29.78
CA SER A 459 -2.66 -1.33 29.85
C SER A 459 -1.96 -1.67 28.53
N PRO A 460 -2.38 -1.05 27.40
CA PRO A 460 -1.83 -1.39 26.10
C PRO A 460 -0.32 -1.12 26.08
N LYS A 461 0.44 -2.08 25.55
CA LYS A 461 1.89 -1.98 25.45
C LYS A 461 2.30 -1.47 24.06
N GLY A 462 3.12 -0.43 24.04
CA GLY A 462 3.81 -0.01 22.83
C GLY A 462 5.05 -0.87 22.62
N ILE A 463 5.09 -1.64 21.54
CA ILE A 463 6.28 -2.36 21.08
C ILE A 463 6.87 -1.60 19.89
N TYR A 464 8.19 -1.47 19.83
CA TYR A 464 8.83 -0.82 18.68
C TYR A 464 8.95 -1.80 17.51
N PHE A 465 8.90 -1.26 16.30
CA PHE A 465 9.05 -2.03 15.06
C PHE A 465 10.37 -2.82 14.98
N ASP A 466 11.45 -2.28 15.56
CA ASP A 466 12.75 -2.92 15.59
C ASP A 466 13.14 -3.24 17.03
N ALA A 467 13.76 -4.41 17.24
CA ALA A 467 14.19 -4.91 18.55
C ALA A 467 15.47 -4.18 19.03
N GLN A 468 15.36 -2.87 19.26
CA GLN A 468 16.45 -2.03 19.75
C GLN A 468 16.05 -1.37 21.05
N SER A 469 16.92 -1.46 22.06
CA SER A 469 16.75 -0.72 23.31
C SER A 469 16.71 0.78 23.01
N ARG A 470 15.71 1.46 23.58
CA ARG A 470 15.62 2.92 23.55
C ARG A 470 16.22 3.56 24.80
N ARG A 471 16.62 2.75 25.77
CA ARG A 471 17.31 3.24 26.96
C ARG A 471 18.73 3.63 26.57
N LYS A 472 19.11 4.87 26.87
CA LYS A 472 20.50 5.34 26.74
C LYS A 472 21.43 4.71 27.80
N GLU A 473 20.85 4.15 28.85
CA GLU A 473 21.57 3.58 30.00
C GLU A 473 20.75 2.47 30.68
N PRO A 474 21.43 1.46 31.27
CA PRO A 474 20.76 0.42 32.03
C PRO A 474 20.15 0.98 33.33
N ARG A 475 19.09 0.32 33.80
CA ARG A 475 18.45 0.57 35.10
C ARG A 475 18.71 -0.60 36.02
N TYR A 476 18.87 -0.30 37.30
CA TYR A 476 19.11 -1.30 38.33
C TYR A 476 18.08 -1.17 39.42
N GLN A 477 17.60 -2.31 39.93
CA GLN A 477 16.75 -2.32 41.09
C GLN A 477 17.55 -1.82 42.29
N PHE A 478 17.04 -0.80 42.95
CA PHE A 478 17.69 -0.23 44.11
C PHE A 478 16.63 0.41 44.99
N LYS A 479 16.57 -0.01 46.26
CA LYS A 479 15.58 0.45 47.22
C LYS A 479 16.24 1.26 48.32
N THR A 480 16.08 2.57 48.27
CA THR A 480 16.50 3.51 49.32
C THR A 480 15.37 4.51 49.62
N PRO A 481 15.13 4.87 50.88
CA PRO A 481 14.14 5.87 51.27
C PRO A 481 14.56 7.28 50.84
N LEU A 482 13.56 8.10 50.50
CA LEU A 482 13.73 9.49 50.10
C LEU A 482 12.50 10.34 50.46
N GLU A 483 12.67 11.65 50.38
CA GLU A 483 11.57 12.60 50.36
C GLU A 483 11.48 13.28 49.01
N LEU A 484 10.25 13.41 48.52
CA LEU A 484 9.88 14.24 47.39
C LEU A 484 9.34 15.57 47.94
N ASP A 485 9.93 16.69 47.52
CA ASP A 485 9.45 18.04 47.85
C ASP A 485 8.77 18.66 46.62
N ILE A 486 7.52 19.08 46.82
CA ILE A 486 6.69 19.76 45.83
C ILE A 486 6.10 20.99 46.49
N ASN A 487 6.51 22.19 46.07
CA ASN A 487 5.95 23.46 46.55
C ASN A 487 5.85 23.52 48.10
N ASN A 488 6.89 23.12 48.82
CA ASN A 488 6.98 23.01 50.28
C ASN A 488 6.17 21.88 50.93
N THR A 489 5.59 20.96 50.15
CA THR A 489 4.96 19.74 50.65
C THR A 489 5.92 18.57 50.52
N LYS A 490 6.28 17.95 51.65
CA LYS A 490 7.22 16.82 51.69
C LYS A 490 6.47 15.50 51.79
N ILE A 491 6.74 14.61 50.84
CA ILE A 491 6.11 13.31 50.75
C ILE A 491 7.20 12.24 50.80
N THR A 492 7.02 11.25 51.67
CA THR A 492 7.99 10.18 51.83
C THR A 492 7.74 9.04 50.86
N GLY A 493 8.82 8.37 50.45
CA GLY A 493 8.75 7.22 49.57
C GLY A 493 10.09 6.48 49.50
N PHE A 494 10.22 5.61 48.52
CA PHE A 494 11.45 4.88 48.26
C PHE A 494 11.68 4.67 46.75
N THR A 495 12.92 4.46 46.36
CA THR A 495 13.29 4.13 44.99
C THR A 495 12.90 2.69 44.63
N LEU A 496 12.43 2.47 43.41
CA LEU A 496 12.21 1.15 42.82
C LEU A 496 13.41 0.75 41.96
N ASP A 497 13.83 1.68 41.11
CA ASP A 497 14.96 1.53 40.21
C ASP A 497 15.72 2.85 40.07
N ILE A 498 17.03 2.75 39.78
CA ILE A 498 17.91 3.88 39.50
C ILE A 498 18.68 3.65 38.19
N SER A 499 18.98 4.74 37.50
CA SER A 499 20.04 4.82 36.50
C SER A 499 20.87 6.09 36.74
N LYS A 500 21.83 6.41 35.87
CA LYS A 500 22.68 7.60 36.06
C LYS A 500 21.86 8.89 36.01
N ARG A 501 20.75 8.89 35.25
CA ARG A 501 19.86 10.04 35.01
C ARG A 501 18.41 9.78 35.37
N GLY A 502 17.98 8.53 35.45
CA GLY A 502 16.59 8.14 35.67
C GLY A 502 16.34 7.65 37.09
N LEU A 503 15.11 7.88 37.57
CA LEU A 503 14.68 7.46 38.89
C LEU A 503 13.25 6.92 38.85
N GLY A 504 13.04 5.69 39.33
CA GLY A 504 11.71 5.12 39.58
C GLY A 504 11.40 5.17 41.08
N LEU A 505 10.21 5.64 41.43
CA LEU A 505 9.81 5.91 42.82
C LEU A 505 8.47 5.27 43.16
N LYS A 506 8.31 4.90 44.43
CA LYS A 506 7.01 4.61 45.04
C LYS A 506 6.82 5.48 46.29
N LEU A 507 5.82 6.36 46.23
CA LEU A 507 5.40 7.19 47.34
C LEU A 507 4.48 6.44 48.30
N ASN A 508 4.49 6.85 49.56
CA ASN A 508 3.61 6.32 50.59
C ASN A 508 2.16 6.82 50.42
N GLU A 509 2.01 8.05 49.93
CA GLU A 509 0.74 8.71 49.68
C GLU A 509 0.59 9.07 48.19
N PRO A 510 -0.64 9.05 47.65
CA PRO A 510 -0.89 9.41 46.27
C PRO A 510 -0.77 10.92 46.05
N THR A 511 -0.10 11.32 44.97
CA THR A 511 0.16 12.74 44.68
C THR A 511 -0.28 13.13 43.28
N ALA A 512 -0.90 14.31 43.16
CA ALA A 512 -1.27 14.89 41.88
C ALA A 512 -0.06 15.56 41.23
N LEU A 513 0.65 14.82 40.38
CA LEU A 513 1.76 15.31 39.57
C LEU A 513 1.44 15.22 38.08
N ARG A 514 2.13 16.03 37.26
CA ARG A 514 1.99 16.05 35.80
C ARG A 514 3.30 15.82 35.09
N LEU A 515 3.22 15.30 33.87
CA LEU A 515 4.33 15.22 32.94
C LEU A 515 5.00 16.59 32.80
N GLY A 516 6.33 16.61 32.91
CA GLY A 516 7.11 17.83 32.78
C GLY A 516 7.21 18.68 34.06
N GLN A 517 6.44 18.38 35.11
CA GLN A 517 6.51 19.10 36.37
C GLN A 517 7.86 18.90 37.05
N GLU A 518 8.43 19.98 37.57
CA GLU A 518 9.69 19.95 38.31
C GLU A 518 9.44 19.60 39.78
N VAL A 519 10.27 18.71 40.32
CA VAL A 519 10.20 18.21 41.69
C VAL A 519 11.60 18.11 42.26
N GLN A 520 11.71 18.19 43.58
CA GLN A 520 12.99 18.10 44.29
C GLN A 520 13.07 16.79 45.07
N ILE A 521 14.19 16.09 44.98
CA ILE A 521 14.43 14.82 45.68
C ILE A 521 15.50 14.99 46.75
N ASN A 522 15.17 14.54 47.95
CA ASN A 522 16.06 14.46 49.09
C ASN A 522 16.41 12.99 49.37
N PHE A 523 17.63 12.57 49.01
CA PHE A 523 18.11 11.20 49.22
C PHE A 523 18.67 11.03 50.63
N ARG A 524 17.81 10.69 51.60
CA ARG A 524 18.16 10.67 53.03
C ARG A 524 19.37 9.81 53.37
N GLU A 525 19.43 8.58 52.87
CA GLU A 525 20.54 7.66 53.16
C GLU A 525 21.79 7.96 52.33
N LEU A 526 21.63 8.34 51.06
CA LEU A 526 22.79 8.57 50.17
C LEU A 526 23.63 9.78 50.60
N GLN A 527 23.03 10.74 51.32
CA GLN A 527 23.75 11.86 51.93
C GLN A 527 24.80 11.44 52.95
N LEU A 528 24.59 10.31 53.65
CA LEU A 528 25.52 9.81 54.65
C LEU A 528 26.85 9.34 54.02
N TYR A 529 26.83 8.94 52.75
CA TYR A 529 28.02 8.48 52.03
C TYR A 529 28.86 9.64 51.50
N ASN A 530 28.26 10.80 51.22
CA ASN A 530 28.99 11.96 50.73
C ASN A 530 28.27 13.28 51.07
N THR A 531 28.72 13.93 52.14
CA THR A 531 28.15 15.19 52.65
C THR A 531 28.49 16.42 51.80
N LYS A 532 29.42 16.30 50.84
CA LYS A 532 29.81 17.40 49.94
C LYS A 532 28.91 17.52 48.71
N LEU A 533 28.12 16.48 48.40
CA LEU A 533 27.24 16.46 47.23
C LEU A 533 25.84 17.03 47.58
N PRO A 534 25.18 17.73 46.64
CA PRO A 534 23.87 18.35 46.87
C PRO A 534 22.73 17.31 46.78
N LEU A 535 22.78 16.26 47.59
CA LEU A 535 21.81 15.13 47.58
C LEU A 535 20.52 15.41 48.36
N SER A 536 20.44 16.54 49.07
CA SER A 536 19.25 16.96 49.82
C SER A 536 18.19 17.65 48.97
N ASN A 537 18.57 18.14 47.79
CA ASN A 537 17.69 18.88 46.90
C ASN A 537 18.13 18.71 45.44
N VAL A 538 17.91 17.50 44.91
CA VAL A 538 18.25 17.18 43.52
C VAL A 538 17.03 17.48 42.64
N PRO A 539 17.12 18.38 41.64
CA PRO A 539 16.02 18.69 40.75
C PRO A 539 15.80 17.57 39.73
N TYR A 540 14.55 17.12 39.64
CA TYR A 540 14.07 16.12 38.69
C TYR A 540 12.81 16.63 37.98
N ARG A 541 12.55 16.07 36.80
CA ARG A 541 11.34 16.32 36.02
C ARG A 541 10.51 15.04 35.92
N VAL A 542 9.20 15.16 36.10
CA VAL A 542 8.27 14.04 36.02
C VAL A 542 8.11 13.55 34.58
N ILE A 543 8.32 12.24 34.37
CA ILE A 543 8.13 11.55 33.08
C ILE A 543 6.84 10.76 33.04
N ARG A 544 6.42 10.16 34.17
CA ARG A 544 5.18 9.39 34.24
C ARG A 544 4.69 9.29 35.68
N VAL A 545 3.37 9.35 35.85
CA VAL A 545 2.70 9.14 37.14
C VAL A 545 1.71 8.00 36.98
N SER A 546 1.86 6.94 37.76
CA SER A 546 0.98 5.77 37.75
C SER A 546 -0.49 6.10 38.05
N PRO A 547 -1.45 5.25 37.66
CA PRO A 547 -2.88 5.54 37.84
C PRO A 547 -3.33 5.76 39.30
N ASP A 548 -2.64 5.16 40.26
CA ASP A 548 -2.91 5.31 41.70
C ASP A 548 -2.22 6.55 42.31
N GLY A 549 -1.41 7.28 41.54
CA GLY A 549 -0.68 8.46 41.99
C GLY A 549 0.52 8.19 42.89
N ARG A 550 0.92 6.92 43.10
CA ARG A 550 2.00 6.56 44.02
C ARG A 550 3.32 6.22 43.33
N GLY A 551 3.24 5.52 42.20
CA GLY A 551 4.41 5.24 41.36
C GLY A 551 4.76 6.42 40.46
N ILE A 552 6.01 6.89 40.49
CA ILE A 552 6.48 8.02 39.68
C ILE A 552 7.78 7.65 38.97
N GLN A 553 7.91 8.04 37.71
CA GLN A 553 9.15 7.97 36.95
C GLN A 553 9.66 9.38 36.70
N LEU A 554 10.93 9.63 37.00
CA LEU A 554 11.58 10.92 36.90
C LEU A 554 12.85 10.85 36.04
N VAL A 555 13.23 12.01 35.49
CA VAL A 555 14.55 12.24 34.86
C VAL A 555 15.22 13.43 35.53
N ILE A 556 16.52 13.33 35.79
CA ILE A 556 17.28 14.42 36.39
C ILE A 556 17.43 15.57 35.39
N ASP A 557 17.35 16.82 35.86
CA ASP A 557 17.66 17.97 35.01
C ASP A 557 19.17 18.16 34.88
N GLU A 558 19.68 18.40 33.68
CA GLU A 558 21.12 18.46 33.40
C GLU A 558 21.65 19.89 33.55
N GLN A 559 22.08 20.21 34.76
CA GLN A 559 22.64 21.51 35.13
C GLN A 559 24.03 21.32 35.73
N SER A 560 24.86 22.37 35.77
CA SER A 560 26.22 22.29 36.33
C SER A 560 26.27 21.70 37.74
N LYS A 561 25.22 21.93 38.55
CA LYS A 561 25.09 21.41 39.93
C LYS A 561 24.66 19.94 40.01
N THR A 562 23.98 19.40 39.00
CA THR A 562 23.54 17.99 38.98
C THR A 562 24.56 17.07 38.31
N MET A 563 25.51 17.59 37.54
CA MET A 563 26.57 16.80 36.92
C MET A 563 27.42 16.01 37.94
N CYS A 564 27.70 16.58 39.11
CA CYS A 564 28.40 15.84 40.17
C CYS A 564 27.54 14.72 40.79
N VAL A 565 26.23 14.90 40.83
CA VAL A 565 25.27 13.88 41.29
C VAL A 565 25.16 12.74 40.27
N ILE A 566 25.12 13.05 38.97
CA ILE A 566 25.15 12.05 37.89
C ILE A 566 26.45 11.24 37.94
N ALA A 567 27.60 11.91 38.14
CA ALA A 567 28.89 11.24 38.29
C ALA A 567 28.90 10.31 39.52
N PHE A 568 28.30 10.75 40.63
CA PHE A 568 28.16 9.93 41.83
C PHE A 568 27.30 8.69 41.62
N PHE A 569 26.12 8.82 40.99
CA PHE A 569 25.29 7.65 40.65
C PHE A 569 26.00 6.71 39.67
N ASN A 570 26.72 7.26 38.70
CA ASN A 570 27.56 6.46 37.81
C ASN A 570 28.59 5.64 38.61
N SER A 571 29.33 6.28 39.52
CA SER A 571 30.30 5.59 40.37
C SER A 571 29.65 4.53 41.27
N ILE A 572 28.49 4.81 41.90
CA ILE A 572 27.78 3.82 42.72
C ILE A 572 27.40 2.60 41.90
N ILE A 573 26.83 2.83 40.71
CA ILE A 573 26.40 1.75 39.81
C ILE A 573 27.61 0.93 39.38
N ASP A 574 28.67 1.57 38.91
CA ASP A 574 29.88 0.91 38.40
C ASP A 574 30.61 0.09 39.48
N HIS A 575 30.70 0.60 40.72
CA HIS A 575 31.35 -0.14 41.82
C HIS A 575 30.51 -1.30 42.37
N ASN A 576 29.18 -1.29 42.15
CA ASN A 576 28.27 -2.29 42.73
C ASN A 576 27.56 -3.15 41.68
N GLN A 577 28.06 -3.21 40.44
CA GLN A 577 27.41 -4.00 39.36
C GLN A 577 27.18 -5.47 39.75
N GLY A 578 28.06 -6.08 40.55
CA GLY A 578 27.90 -7.46 41.03
C GLY A 578 26.81 -7.66 42.10
N LYS A 579 26.29 -6.58 42.70
CA LYS A 579 25.22 -6.62 43.72
C LYS A 579 23.90 -6.03 43.23
N LEU A 580 23.96 -5.13 42.26
CA LEU A 580 22.80 -4.48 41.67
C LEU A 580 22.16 -5.40 40.63
N ILE A 581 20.85 -5.67 40.80
CA ILE A 581 20.10 -6.50 39.87
C ILE A 581 19.70 -5.62 38.67
N PRO A 582 20.19 -5.89 37.45
CA PRO A 582 19.79 -5.13 36.27
C PRO A 582 18.31 -5.36 35.98
N GLN A 583 17.58 -4.29 35.70
CA GLN A 583 16.21 -4.36 35.24
C GLN A 583 16.21 -4.56 33.72
N GLU A 584 16.13 -5.82 33.30
CA GLU A 584 16.09 -6.19 31.89
C GLU A 584 14.92 -5.51 31.17
N GLU A 585 15.21 -5.01 29.97
CA GLU A 585 14.19 -4.55 29.04
C GLU A 585 13.77 -5.75 28.19
N MET A 586 12.51 -6.17 28.32
CA MET A 586 11.97 -7.21 27.44
C MET A 586 11.81 -6.62 26.04
N LEU A 587 12.73 -6.98 25.14
CA LEU A 587 12.64 -6.66 23.72
C LEU A 587 11.88 -7.77 22.99
N PRO A 588 11.07 -7.44 21.99
CA PRO A 588 10.42 -8.45 21.16
C PRO A 588 11.47 -9.26 20.40
N SER A 589 11.26 -10.57 20.27
CA SER A 589 12.11 -11.40 19.44
C SER A 589 11.94 -11.08 17.96
N ASN A 590 12.98 -11.33 17.17
CA ASN A 590 12.92 -11.19 15.71
C ASN A 590 11.79 -12.05 15.11
N ALA A 591 11.56 -13.24 15.65
CA ALA A 591 10.49 -14.14 15.19
C ALA A 591 9.09 -13.54 15.41
N LEU A 592 8.84 -12.94 16.58
CA LEU A 592 7.60 -12.23 16.86
C LEU A 592 7.40 -11.04 15.91
N LEU A 593 8.44 -10.22 15.72
CA LEU A 593 8.39 -9.08 14.81
C LEU A 593 8.06 -9.50 13.38
N GLU A 594 8.67 -10.56 12.86
CA GLU A 594 8.35 -11.08 11.53
C GLU A 594 6.89 -11.49 11.37
N ARG A 595 6.29 -12.12 12.38
CA ARG A 595 4.87 -12.50 12.36
C ARG A 595 3.98 -11.28 12.36
N LEU A 596 4.24 -10.32 13.24
CA LEU A 596 3.49 -9.07 13.29
C LEU A 596 3.59 -8.30 11.97
N HIS A 597 4.79 -8.15 11.41
CA HIS A 597 5.03 -7.42 10.17
C HIS A 597 4.30 -8.07 9.00
N SER A 598 4.35 -9.39 8.90
CA SER A 598 3.63 -10.17 7.89
C SER A 598 2.13 -9.87 7.90
N MET A 599 1.52 -9.76 9.09
CA MET A 599 0.10 -9.44 9.22
C MET A 599 -0.22 -8.02 8.76
N LEU A 600 0.71 -7.08 8.92
CA LEU A 600 0.52 -5.69 8.52
C LEU A 600 0.61 -5.47 7.01
N LEU A 601 1.55 -6.13 6.32
CA LEU A 601 1.86 -5.86 4.91
C LEU A 601 0.65 -5.92 3.98
N SER A 602 -0.29 -6.85 4.24
CA SER A 602 -1.50 -7.02 3.44
C SER A 602 -2.66 -6.09 3.83
N ARG A 603 -2.56 -5.41 4.97
CA ARG A 603 -3.64 -4.61 5.58
C ARG A 603 -3.33 -3.12 5.64
N MET A 604 -2.10 -2.73 5.32
CA MET A 604 -1.70 -1.32 5.32
C MET A 604 -2.48 -0.53 4.26
N PRO A 605 -3.21 0.54 4.65
CA PRO A 605 -4.02 1.36 3.76
C PRO A 605 -3.21 2.41 2.98
N SER A 606 -1.99 2.74 3.43
CA SER A 606 -1.10 3.69 2.73
C SER A 606 -0.23 2.98 1.70
N THR A 607 0.19 3.73 0.68
CA THR A 607 1.06 3.25 -0.38
C THR A 607 2.45 3.87 -0.23
N PRO A 608 3.52 3.08 0.05
CA PRO A 608 4.85 3.62 0.27
C PRO A 608 5.58 3.93 -1.05
N ILE A 609 6.39 4.98 -1.01
CA ILE A 609 7.29 5.45 -2.06
C ILE A 609 8.67 5.65 -1.44
N PHE A 610 9.68 5.10 -2.09
CA PHE A 610 11.06 5.18 -1.62
C PHE A 610 11.81 6.24 -2.41
N ILE A 611 12.51 7.13 -1.71
CA ILE A 611 13.21 8.27 -2.30
C ILE A 611 14.72 8.03 -2.22
N SER A 612 15.39 8.13 -3.37
CA SER A 612 16.85 8.07 -3.46
C SER A 612 17.43 9.37 -3.99
N ARG A 613 18.70 9.58 -3.69
CA ARG A 613 19.49 10.69 -4.23
C ARG A 613 20.38 10.17 -5.36
N CYS A 614 20.24 10.68 -6.57
CA CYS A 614 21.12 10.31 -7.68
C CYS A 614 22.43 11.10 -7.68
N ASN A 615 22.39 12.36 -7.26
CA ASN A 615 23.50 13.31 -7.20
C ASN A 615 23.13 14.43 -6.22
N THR A 616 24.05 15.34 -5.89
CA THR A 616 23.91 16.30 -4.76
C THR A 616 22.61 17.12 -4.76
N SER A 617 21.99 17.36 -5.92
CA SER A 617 20.76 18.16 -6.07
C SER A 617 19.55 17.44 -6.68
N SER A 618 19.69 16.21 -7.20
CA SER A 618 18.58 15.52 -7.87
C SER A 618 18.03 14.35 -7.04
N LEU A 619 16.71 14.37 -6.86
CA LEU A 619 15.93 13.37 -6.12
C LEU A 619 15.11 12.55 -7.11
N LYS A 620 15.01 11.26 -6.85
CA LYS A 620 14.20 10.32 -7.62
C LYS A 620 13.32 9.49 -6.70
N THR A 621 12.24 8.97 -7.26
CA THR A 621 11.35 8.02 -6.58
C THR A 621 11.46 6.66 -7.26
N PRO A 622 12.58 5.93 -7.10
CA PRO A 622 12.86 4.73 -7.88
C PRO A 622 11.87 3.59 -7.67
N VAL A 623 11.20 3.53 -6.51
CA VAL A 623 10.36 2.39 -6.14
C VAL A 623 9.07 2.84 -5.46
N ILE A 624 7.97 2.16 -5.80
CA ILE A 624 6.66 2.25 -5.14
C ILE A 624 6.26 0.87 -4.64
N GLY A 625 5.81 0.75 -3.39
CA GLY A 625 5.26 -0.50 -2.87
C GLY A 625 3.77 -0.59 -3.21
N ILE A 626 3.33 -1.73 -3.74
CA ILE A 626 1.93 -1.94 -4.15
C ILE A 626 1.34 -3.22 -3.57
N ASN A 627 0.04 -3.15 -3.25
CA ASN A 627 -0.78 -4.28 -2.87
C ASN A 627 -1.83 -4.58 -3.96
N PHE A 628 -2.26 -5.83 -4.05
CA PHE A 628 -3.31 -6.26 -4.98
C PHE A 628 -4.54 -6.75 -4.22
N PRO A 629 -5.77 -6.40 -4.66
CA PRO A 629 -6.09 -5.58 -5.84
C PRO A 629 -5.63 -4.11 -5.71
N LEU A 630 -5.31 -3.46 -6.83
CA LEU A 630 -4.89 -2.06 -6.83
C LEU A 630 -6.06 -1.16 -6.43
N MET A 631 -5.77 -0.11 -5.66
CA MET A 631 -6.74 0.94 -5.40
C MET A 631 -6.87 1.86 -6.61
N LYS A 632 -8.06 2.43 -6.86
CA LYS A 632 -8.36 3.24 -8.05
C LYS A 632 -7.37 4.39 -8.28
N HIS A 633 -6.98 5.09 -7.22
CA HIS A 633 -6.01 6.18 -7.31
C HIS A 633 -4.59 5.70 -7.63
N ILE A 634 -4.24 4.43 -7.35
CA ILE A 634 -2.95 3.83 -7.72
C ILE A 634 -2.99 3.40 -9.20
N GLU A 635 -4.14 2.92 -9.70
CA GLU A 635 -4.32 2.62 -11.13
C GLU A 635 -4.07 3.84 -12.01
N LEU A 636 -4.39 5.05 -11.52
CA LEU A 636 -4.08 6.31 -12.21
C LEU A 636 -2.58 6.41 -12.52
N TYR A 637 -1.72 6.19 -11.53
CA TYR A 637 -0.26 6.28 -11.70
C TYR A 637 0.28 5.16 -12.60
N ALA A 638 -0.36 3.98 -12.58
CA ALA A 638 -0.03 2.88 -13.48
C ALA A 638 -0.33 3.23 -14.94
N ARG A 639 -1.51 3.82 -15.21
CA ARG A 639 -1.94 4.24 -16.55
C ARG A 639 -1.10 5.38 -17.12
N LEU A 640 -0.56 6.23 -16.24
CA LEU A 640 0.34 7.33 -16.61
C LEU A 640 1.80 6.89 -16.72
N GLY A 641 2.09 5.64 -16.38
CA GLY A 641 3.41 5.06 -16.36
C GLY A 641 3.94 4.68 -17.74
N HIS A 642 5.25 4.44 -17.80
CA HIS A 642 5.98 3.96 -18.97
C HIS A 642 6.77 2.70 -18.56
N ASP A 643 7.03 1.77 -19.48
CA ASP A 643 7.89 0.60 -19.24
C ASP A 643 7.58 -0.20 -17.95
N ARG A 644 6.29 -0.44 -17.67
CA ARG A 644 5.73 -1.11 -16.47
C ARG A 644 6.02 -0.40 -15.15
N GLN A 645 6.50 0.82 -15.20
CA GLN A 645 6.69 1.69 -14.05
C GLN A 645 5.46 2.55 -13.83
N TYR A 646 5.38 3.17 -12.66
CA TYR A 646 4.28 4.06 -12.26
C TYR A 646 4.79 5.49 -12.37
N SER A 647 4.04 6.38 -13.04
CA SER A 647 4.40 7.79 -13.07
C SER A 647 3.85 8.52 -11.86
N LEU A 648 4.77 8.97 -11.00
CA LEU A 648 4.49 9.78 -9.81
C LEU A 648 4.65 11.28 -10.09
N GLU A 649 4.74 11.68 -11.37
CA GLU A 649 4.70 13.10 -11.79
C GLU A 649 3.49 13.86 -11.23
N PRO A 650 2.26 13.30 -11.21
CA PRO A 650 1.12 13.99 -10.62
C PRO A 650 1.35 14.44 -9.18
N LEU A 651 2.15 13.67 -8.42
CA LEU A 651 2.51 13.96 -7.03
C LEU A 651 3.64 14.98 -6.95
N PHE A 652 4.78 14.71 -7.60
CA PHE A 652 6.03 15.40 -7.30
C PHE A 652 6.56 16.37 -8.36
N LYS A 653 6.09 16.30 -9.61
CA LYS A 653 6.59 17.19 -10.66
C LYS A 653 6.33 18.64 -10.28
N SER A 654 7.35 19.48 -10.41
CA SER A 654 7.35 20.89 -9.99
C SER A 654 7.18 21.14 -8.49
N ARG A 655 7.09 20.09 -7.65
CA ARG A 655 6.87 20.17 -6.19
C ARG A 655 7.85 19.32 -5.38
N SER A 656 8.89 18.77 -6.02
CA SER A 656 9.88 17.92 -5.34
C SER A 656 10.59 18.64 -4.21
N ASN A 657 10.75 19.96 -4.28
CA ASN A 657 11.35 20.72 -3.19
C ASN A 657 10.43 20.73 -1.94
N THR A 658 9.15 21.06 -2.11
CA THR A 658 8.18 21.18 -1.00
C THR A 658 7.74 19.82 -0.44
N LEU A 659 7.56 18.82 -1.31
CA LEU A 659 7.05 17.49 -0.95
C LEU A 659 8.14 16.47 -0.64
N ILE A 660 9.37 16.67 -1.11
CA ILE A 660 10.47 15.73 -0.87
C ILE A 660 11.65 16.41 -0.17
N ALA A 661 12.34 17.35 -0.82
CA ALA A 661 13.63 17.86 -0.37
C ALA A 661 13.58 18.53 1.02
N GLU A 662 12.57 19.35 1.28
CA GLU A 662 12.34 19.99 2.56
C GLU A 662 11.99 18.99 3.68
N PRO A 663 11.02 18.06 3.51
CA PRO A 663 10.72 17.01 4.48
C PRO A 663 11.87 16.05 4.81
N ILE A 664 12.74 15.70 3.85
CA ILE A 664 13.81 14.71 4.07
C ILE A 664 15.10 15.30 4.66
N LYS A 665 15.10 16.58 5.05
CA LYS A 665 16.25 17.17 5.74
C LYS A 665 16.50 16.42 7.06
N ARG A 666 17.74 15.97 7.24
CA ARG A 666 18.19 15.22 8.41
C ARG A 666 18.44 16.18 9.57
N ILE A 667 17.39 16.47 10.31
CA ILE A 667 17.42 17.27 11.53
C ILE A 667 17.06 16.35 12.69
N ASP A 668 17.78 16.43 13.82
CA ASP A 668 17.44 15.64 15.00
C ASP A 668 16.00 15.93 15.45
N GLY A 669 15.22 14.88 15.65
CA GLY A 669 13.79 14.98 15.97
C GLY A 669 12.90 15.34 14.78
N ALA A 670 13.40 15.28 13.55
CA ALA A 670 12.57 15.43 12.35
C ALA A 670 11.39 14.45 12.36
N GLN A 671 10.23 14.96 11.97
CA GLN A 671 8.97 14.22 11.93
C GLN A 671 8.43 14.18 10.52
N ALA A 672 7.56 13.21 10.25
CA ALA A 672 6.81 13.16 9.01
C ALA A 672 6.07 14.49 8.79
N ARG A 673 6.21 15.03 7.58
CA ARG A 673 5.45 16.19 7.12
C ARG A 673 4.29 15.71 6.28
N HIS A 674 3.09 16.16 6.65
CA HIS A 674 1.84 15.84 5.95
C HIS A 674 1.42 17.00 5.05
N GLN A 675 1.07 16.72 3.80
CA GLN A 675 0.49 17.69 2.86
C GLN A 675 -0.65 17.06 2.07
N ASP A 676 -1.75 17.80 1.94
CA ASP A 676 -2.90 17.38 1.15
C ASP A 676 -2.77 17.91 -0.29
N LEU A 677 -2.83 17.01 -1.26
CA LEU A 677 -2.75 17.28 -2.70
C LEU A 677 -4.10 16.96 -3.36
N TYR A 678 -4.61 17.87 -4.18
CA TYR A 678 -5.87 17.75 -4.89
C TYR A 678 -5.57 17.49 -6.37
N ILE A 679 -6.06 16.38 -6.91
CA ILE A 679 -5.80 15.93 -8.28
C ILE A 679 -7.13 15.86 -9.04
N SER A 680 -7.26 16.62 -10.12
CA SER A 680 -8.35 16.55 -11.09
C SER A 680 -7.92 15.68 -12.26
N VAL A 681 -8.72 14.66 -12.57
CA VAL A 681 -8.49 13.74 -13.69
C VAL A 681 -9.65 13.87 -14.66
N ASN A 682 -9.43 14.54 -15.78
CA ASN A 682 -10.45 14.67 -16.82
C ASN A 682 -10.43 13.43 -17.70
N LYS A 683 -11.61 12.85 -17.95
CA LYS A 683 -11.74 11.61 -18.72
C LYS A 683 -12.77 11.77 -19.83
N VAL A 684 -12.47 11.18 -20.99
CA VAL A 684 -13.44 10.95 -22.06
C VAL A 684 -13.50 9.45 -22.31
N GLY A 685 -14.60 8.81 -21.93
CA GLY A 685 -14.68 7.35 -21.86
C GLY A 685 -13.66 6.79 -20.84
N HIS A 686 -12.76 5.92 -21.29
CA HIS A 686 -11.69 5.35 -20.45
C HIS A 686 -10.35 6.10 -20.55
N LYS A 687 -10.22 7.05 -21.48
CA LYS A 687 -8.98 7.76 -21.76
C LYS A 687 -8.86 9.02 -20.89
N ILE A 688 -7.70 9.20 -20.26
CA ILE A 688 -7.37 10.41 -19.51
C ILE A 688 -6.95 11.48 -20.52
N THR A 689 -7.62 12.64 -20.51
CA THR A 689 -7.36 13.71 -21.47
C THR A 689 -6.57 14.87 -20.87
N ALA A 690 -6.73 15.12 -19.57
CA ALA A 690 -5.99 16.13 -18.85
C ALA A 690 -5.86 15.76 -17.36
N LEU A 691 -4.77 16.21 -16.75
CA LEU A 691 -4.50 16.04 -15.34
C LEU A 691 -3.97 17.34 -14.76
N GLU A 692 -4.56 17.79 -13.66
CA GLU A 692 -4.12 18.96 -12.92
C GLU A 692 -4.02 18.60 -11.45
N SER A 693 -2.91 18.98 -10.80
CA SER A 693 -2.75 18.80 -9.35
C SER A 693 -2.37 20.11 -8.67
N LYS A 694 -2.89 20.32 -7.46
CA LYS A 694 -2.68 21.54 -6.66
C LYS A 694 -2.55 21.19 -5.19
N LEU A 695 -1.62 21.81 -4.49
CA LEU A 695 -1.54 21.80 -3.02
C LEU A 695 -2.59 22.74 -2.44
N GLN A 696 -2.90 22.57 -1.16
CA GLN A 696 -3.81 23.49 -0.46
C GLN A 696 -3.37 24.96 -0.56
N GLN A 697 -2.06 25.23 -0.51
CA GLN A 697 -1.49 26.58 -0.61
C GLN A 697 -1.51 27.17 -2.03
N ASP A 698 -1.78 26.36 -3.06
CA ASP A 698 -1.84 26.83 -4.46
C ASP A 698 -3.20 27.49 -4.77
N PHE A 699 -4.18 27.37 -3.88
CA PHE A 699 -5.48 28.03 -3.99
C PHE A 699 -5.45 29.39 -3.28
N ALA A 700 -5.98 30.44 -3.92
CA ALA A 700 -6.05 31.76 -3.33
C ALA A 700 -7.01 31.81 -2.12
N ASN A 701 -8.07 31.00 -2.13
CA ASN A 701 -9.03 30.89 -1.05
C ASN A 701 -9.83 29.57 -1.11
N VAL A 702 -10.60 29.31 -0.05
CA VAL A 702 -11.44 28.11 0.09
C VAL A 702 -12.47 27.99 -1.03
N LYS A 703 -13.01 29.10 -1.54
CA LYS A 703 -14.01 29.10 -2.62
C LYS A 703 -13.43 28.59 -3.93
N GLU A 704 -12.21 29.01 -4.30
CA GLU A 704 -11.49 28.49 -5.47
C GLU A 704 -11.24 26.98 -5.34
N ARG A 705 -10.81 26.52 -4.16
CA ARG A 705 -10.62 25.09 -3.89
C ARG A 705 -11.92 24.30 -4.05
N ILE A 706 -13.03 24.79 -3.53
CA ILE A 706 -14.36 24.16 -3.68
C ILE A 706 -14.76 24.11 -5.17
N GLN A 707 -14.54 25.20 -5.92
CA GLN A 707 -14.85 25.23 -7.36
C GLN A 707 -14.00 24.24 -8.15
N PHE A 708 -12.70 24.13 -7.84
CA PHE A 708 -11.81 23.13 -8.43
C PHE A 708 -12.33 21.71 -8.18
N ILE A 709 -12.70 21.39 -6.94
CA ILE A 709 -13.26 20.10 -6.55
C ILE A 709 -14.56 19.79 -7.30
N LYS A 710 -15.50 20.74 -7.37
CA LYS A 710 -16.75 20.57 -8.10
C LYS A 710 -16.51 20.35 -9.60
N LYS A 711 -15.63 21.13 -10.21
CA LYS A 711 -15.26 20.99 -11.62
C LYS A 711 -14.63 19.64 -11.93
N ALA A 712 -13.71 19.17 -11.08
CA ALA A 712 -13.07 17.86 -11.22
C ALA A 712 -14.10 16.72 -11.20
N ARG A 713 -15.06 16.76 -10.26
CA ARG A 713 -16.15 15.77 -10.17
C ARG A 713 -17.10 15.79 -11.38
N MET A 714 -17.33 16.96 -12.00
CA MET A 714 -18.16 17.06 -13.20
C MET A 714 -17.46 16.57 -14.47
N MET A 715 -16.15 16.80 -14.60
CA MET A 715 -15.37 16.49 -15.80
C MET A 715 -14.70 15.10 -15.78
N GLY A 716 -14.72 14.41 -14.64
CA GLY A 716 -14.11 13.09 -14.50
C GLY A 716 -14.01 12.66 -13.04
N GLU A 717 -12.79 12.49 -12.55
CA GLU A 717 -12.51 12.02 -11.19
C GLU A 717 -11.71 13.06 -10.38
N LEU A 718 -11.95 13.06 -9.08
CA LEU A 718 -11.19 13.81 -8.09
C LEU A 718 -10.50 12.84 -7.16
N TYR A 719 -9.23 13.10 -6.88
CA TYR A 719 -8.52 12.48 -5.76
C TYR A 719 -7.95 13.57 -4.85
N ALA A 720 -8.24 13.48 -3.56
CA ALA A 720 -7.49 14.20 -2.54
C ALA A 720 -6.57 13.21 -1.82
N ILE A 721 -5.27 13.40 -1.98
CA ILE A 721 -4.23 12.50 -1.49
C ILE A 721 -3.44 13.19 -0.39
N ARG A 722 -3.35 12.59 0.78
CA ARG A 722 -2.45 13.04 1.84
C ARG A 722 -1.11 12.37 1.66
N ILE A 723 -0.06 13.17 1.49
CA ILE A 723 1.32 12.72 1.33
C ILE A 723 2.05 12.96 2.64
N SER A 724 2.64 11.91 3.19
CA SER A 724 3.40 11.91 4.43
C SER A 724 4.86 11.59 4.10
N THR A 725 5.78 12.54 4.26
CA THR A 725 7.20 12.32 3.92
C THR A 725 8.10 12.57 5.12
N ALA A 726 9.06 11.65 5.32
CA ALA A 726 10.02 11.66 6.42
C ALA A 726 11.44 11.30 5.94
N PRO A 727 12.50 11.78 6.62
CA PRO A 727 13.86 11.35 6.33
C PRO A 727 14.10 9.90 6.76
N ILE A 728 14.94 9.19 6.01
CA ILE A 728 15.51 7.92 6.45
C ILE A 728 16.89 8.21 7.06
N PHE A 729 16.99 8.02 8.37
CA PHE A 729 18.26 8.12 9.12
C PHE A 729 19.07 6.84 9.00
N ASP A 730 18.40 5.71 9.21
CA ASP A 730 18.98 4.39 9.15
C ASP A 730 18.00 3.43 8.43
N PRO A 731 18.32 2.99 7.20
CA PRO A 731 17.50 2.03 6.47
C PRO A 731 17.66 0.60 7.02
N MET A 732 18.71 0.31 7.80
CA MET A 732 18.98 -1.03 8.28
C MET A 732 18.13 -1.39 9.51
N THR A 733 17.69 -2.63 9.57
CA THR A 733 16.95 -3.20 10.71
C THR A 733 17.59 -4.52 11.10
N SER A 734 17.34 -4.98 12.32
CA SER A 734 17.79 -6.31 12.77
C SER A 734 17.36 -7.42 11.81
N LEU A 735 16.11 -7.38 11.31
CA LEU A 735 15.56 -8.32 10.34
C LEU A 735 16.25 -8.22 8.97
N LEU A 736 16.48 -6.99 8.49
CA LEU A 736 17.16 -6.79 7.20
C LEU A 736 18.62 -7.27 7.24
N HIS A 737 19.34 -7.08 8.35
CA HIS A 737 20.69 -7.62 8.51
C HIS A 737 20.71 -9.14 8.42
N ARG A 738 19.73 -9.82 9.03
CA ARG A 738 19.59 -11.27 8.92
C ARG A 738 19.35 -11.70 7.48
N ASP A 739 18.40 -11.05 6.80
CA ASP A 739 18.06 -11.36 5.41
C ASP A 739 19.24 -11.13 4.45
N LEU A 740 20.03 -10.06 4.65
CA LEU A 740 21.25 -9.80 3.89
C LEU A 740 22.32 -10.85 4.18
N SER A 741 22.49 -11.26 5.44
CA SER A 741 23.44 -12.30 5.84
C SER A 741 23.11 -13.63 5.18
N ASP A 742 21.84 -14.01 5.19
CA ASP A 742 21.37 -15.22 4.49
C ASP A 742 21.66 -15.13 2.99
N LEU A 743 21.47 -13.96 2.37
CA LEU A 743 21.75 -13.76 0.95
C LEU A 743 23.26 -13.77 0.62
N THR A 744 24.13 -13.32 1.52
CA THR A 744 25.59 -13.37 1.31
C THR A 744 26.10 -14.81 1.15
N GLN A 745 25.49 -15.79 1.81
CA GLN A 745 25.84 -17.21 1.69
C GLN A 745 25.66 -17.74 0.25
N PHE A 746 24.75 -17.14 -0.53
CA PHE A 746 24.44 -17.54 -1.90
C PHE A 746 25.07 -16.63 -2.96
N GLY A 747 25.52 -15.43 -2.59
CA GLY A 747 26.15 -14.50 -3.52
C GLY A 747 26.48 -13.13 -2.93
N VAL A 748 27.72 -12.96 -2.49
CA VAL A 748 28.25 -11.71 -1.90
C VAL A 748 27.98 -10.48 -2.77
N HIS A 749 28.17 -10.59 -4.09
CA HIS A 749 27.93 -9.47 -5.01
C HIS A 749 26.46 -9.01 -5.01
N GLN A 750 25.50 -9.94 -4.94
CA GLN A 750 24.07 -9.61 -4.94
C GLN A 750 23.64 -8.99 -3.61
N ALA A 751 24.18 -9.50 -2.49
CA ALA A 751 23.96 -8.91 -1.17
C ALA A 751 24.48 -7.47 -1.12
N SER A 752 25.72 -7.24 -1.56
CA SER A 752 26.30 -5.90 -1.61
C SER A 752 25.53 -4.96 -2.53
N LYS A 753 25.02 -5.45 -3.68
CA LYS A 753 24.19 -4.65 -4.56
C LYS A 753 22.89 -4.21 -3.88
N LEU A 754 22.19 -5.15 -3.22
CA LEU A 754 20.95 -4.86 -2.51
C LEU A 754 21.19 -3.92 -1.33
N GLU A 755 22.25 -4.16 -0.55
CA GLU A 755 22.65 -3.30 0.55
C GLU A 755 22.92 -1.86 0.08
N LYS A 756 23.65 -1.68 -1.04
CA LYS A 756 23.87 -0.36 -1.66
C LYS A 756 22.56 0.29 -2.12
N GLU A 757 21.67 -0.47 -2.74
CA GLU A 757 20.36 0.00 -3.20
C GLU A 757 19.51 0.54 -2.03
N LEU A 758 19.42 -0.23 -0.92
CA LEU A 758 18.65 0.15 0.26
C LEU A 758 19.32 1.29 1.05
N THR A 759 20.65 1.31 1.13
CA THR A 759 21.41 2.36 1.83
C THR A 759 21.40 3.69 1.07
N ALA A 760 21.19 3.66 -0.24
CA ALA A 760 21.03 4.87 -1.07
C ALA A 760 19.70 5.61 -0.83
N LEU A 761 18.76 5.01 -0.10
CA LEU A 761 17.49 5.65 0.25
C LEU A 761 17.72 6.74 1.29
N VAL A 762 17.25 7.95 0.96
CA VAL A 762 17.41 9.14 1.81
C VAL A 762 16.09 9.59 2.43
N GLY A 763 14.96 9.14 1.88
CA GLY A 763 13.64 9.53 2.33
C GLY A 763 12.61 8.44 2.09
N TYR A 764 11.58 8.47 2.93
CA TYR A 764 10.40 7.65 2.83
C TYR A 764 9.19 8.56 2.67
N SER A 765 8.36 8.27 1.70
CA SER A 765 7.07 8.92 1.52
C SER A 765 6.00 7.84 1.51
N GLU A 766 4.83 8.11 2.07
CA GLU A 766 3.65 7.30 1.87
C GLU A 766 2.48 8.21 1.56
N PHE A 767 1.51 7.69 0.82
CA PHE A 767 0.32 8.45 0.51
C PHE A 767 -0.94 7.64 0.73
N GLU A 768 -2.01 8.36 1.05
CA GLU A 768 -3.32 7.79 1.34
C GLU A 768 -4.43 8.66 0.74
N ASP A 769 -5.51 8.00 0.33
CA ASP A 769 -6.69 8.67 -0.23
C ASP A 769 -7.57 9.21 0.90
N ILE A 770 -7.77 10.53 0.93
CA ILE A 770 -8.63 11.27 1.86
C ILE A 770 -9.80 11.96 1.16
N THR A 771 -10.11 11.58 -0.09
CA THR A 771 -11.13 12.22 -0.93
C THR A 771 -12.49 12.32 -0.24
N GLU A 772 -12.96 11.23 0.37
CA GLU A 772 -14.24 11.22 1.10
C GLU A 772 -14.23 12.20 2.29
N GLU A 773 -13.14 12.24 3.06
CA GLU A 773 -13.03 13.14 4.21
C GLU A 773 -12.98 14.60 3.77
N VAL A 774 -12.28 14.91 2.68
CA VAL A 774 -12.24 16.25 2.09
C VAL A 774 -13.63 16.70 1.62
N ILE A 775 -14.38 15.82 0.96
CA ILE A 775 -15.75 16.11 0.51
C ILE A 775 -16.66 16.40 1.71
N ILE A 776 -16.52 15.63 2.79
CA ILE A 776 -17.33 15.78 4.01
C ILE A 776 -16.98 17.07 4.74
N ARG A 777 -15.70 17.32 5.01
CA ARG A 777 -15.28 18.50 5.78
C ARG A 777 -15.55 19.82 5.04
N LEU A 778 -15.64 19.80 3.71
CA LEU A 778 -15.99 20.97 2.89
C LEU A 778 -17.50 21.12 2.61
N GLU A 779 -18.34 20.26 3.19
CA GLU A 779 -19.79 20.23 2.96
C GLU A 779 -20.16 20.12 1.47
N LEU A 780 -19.48 19.20 0.77
CA LEU A 780 -19.70 18.90 -0.66
C LEU A 780 -20.43 17.57 -0.87
N THR A 781 -20.96 16.99 0.21
CA THR A 781 -21.89 15.85 0.18
C THR A 781 -23.24 16.36 -0.32
N GLU A 782 -23.68 15.81 -1.45
CA GLU A 782 -25.02 16.07 -2.01
C GLU A 782 -26.13 15.48 -1.13
#